data_AF-A0AAJ0FPS9-F1
#
_entry.id   AF-A0AAJ0FPS9-F1
#
_cell.length_a   1.000
_cell.length_b   1.000
_cell.length_c   1.000
_cell.angle_alpha   90.00
_cell.angle_beta   90.00
_cell.angle_gamma   90.00
#
_symmetry.space_group_name_H-M   'P 1'
#
loop_
_entity.id
_entity.type
_entity.pdbx_description
1 polymer ?
#
loop_
_entity_poly.entity_id
_entity_poly.type
_entity_poly.pdbx_seq_one_letter_code
_entity_poly.pdbx_strand_id
1 'polypeptide(L)'
;MSSSRPAAFNTLRMGEVIREKVQDGVTGETREIQYTQCKIVGNGSFGVVFQTKLSPSNEDAAIKRVLQDKRFKNRELQIMRIVRHPNIVQLKAFYYSNGERKDEVYLNLVQEFVPETVYRASRFFNKMKTTMPILEVKLYIYQLFRALAYIHSQGICHRDIKPQNLLLDPSTGVLKLCDFGSAKILVENEPNVSYICSRYYRAPELIFGATNYTTKIDVWSTGCVMAELMLGQPLFPGESGIDQLVEIIKVLGTPTREQIRTMNPNYMEHKFPQIKPHPFNKVFRKADANAIDLIARLLEYTPTERLGAIDAMVHPFFDELRDPSTKLPDSRHQTNQLRDLPSLFEFSRHDDDDHDRRGPRRRFEPPPHVRVRKQLLSIAENPMRPWHEEVQSIANLMTDNYDDEMLRGNFVDLILQLSVEQPLKTPFLAAVILVANTNKVEIVDLLLAKLAAAIENNIAAGEWRDVKLYLKLLACLQSLLEGDGVFPILEDLFSRAVDLQTASSDDTIGTELVKVILLTIPYIMAAAPGQWQQKTADLMDKTEIIAGEPHALQALIDPYHPEAGEESPTVSMSMIGLLQKQLQGEASSGWELTCLPRPWKFPIEDIEQQSKLDECAKHALPAIKIPETVVAGPRPLFPEIYFTVYADQGVESVPPATNIAASLIRDALLDTINILHYNRNVTARSLIEVDCYFSPKTFIARATPFDRLRDVEQGKSTWKPEDVAVDAVFSQLFQLPNPEHKLVYYHSVLTEACKQAPAAIAPSLGRAIRYLYKNVYRLDLELTNRFIDWFSHHLSNFGFTWKWTEWVDDVNLPNLHPSKAFVLGAIDKEIRLSFAQRIKNTLPDPYKPLIGADMEKDVPDFKFADDQTPFAAEGREIASLLKSKAPEDEIQLVIERVHAAALDLNLDPLVSSTDVFVTAVLHVGSKSLSHVLAAIERTKDRLLDVGAASEAARTQIISAVMAYWSAHPGVAITIVEKLLNYSILSPATVIQWALVRHAGDWRGDVLGRAHIYELVFSTVIKVTGRVRQLVSTQRAAPATKPAQDEKQDLLDAEEEERATREREVEAMRCLFRLIEDSLAGWASGSKDELIEAPTGGDGDGSSEHDGLVRRWGQRWLRVFRRRAAIEEAFLLEAARKAAAAAAAGRAAVENGGS
;
A
#
# COMPACT_ATOMS: atom_id res chain seq x y z
N MET A 1 13.23 -3.98 -8.11
CA MET A 1 14.03 -4.03 -6.86
C MET A 1 15.00 -5.20 -6.97
N SER A 2 16.29 -4.93 -7.07
CA SER A 2 17.34 -5.96 -7.04
C SER A 2 17.52 -6.46 -5.60
N SER A 3 17.19 -7.72 -5.35
CA SER A 3 17.42 -8.35 -4.05
C SER A 3 18.92 -8.57 -3.85
N SER A 4 19.46 -7.92 -2.82
CA SER A 4 20.78 -8.22 -2.29
C SER A 4 20.82 -9.67 -1.79
N ARG A 5 21.88 -10.40 -2.18
CA ARG A 5 22.13 -11.78 -1.73
C ARG A 5 22.47 -11.78 -0.23
N PRO A 6 21.84 -12.63 0.62
CA PRO A 6 22.25 -12.79 2.02
C PRO A 6 23.61 -13.52 2.09
N ALA A 7 24.57 -12.98 2.85
CA ALA A 7 25.96 -13.43 2.89
C ALA A 7 26.26 -14.48 3.97
N ALA A 8 25.40 -14.69 4.97
CA ALA A 8 25.69 -15.54 6.14
C ALA A 8 25.92 -17.05 5.91
N PHE A 9 25.60 -17.63 4.74
CA PHE A 9 25.85 -19.07 4.50
C PHE A 9 27.08 -19.37 3.63
N ASN A 10 27.78 -18.35 3.12
CA ASN A 10 29.05 -18.56 2.41
C ASN A 10 30.24 -18.80 3.35
N THR A 11 30.02 -18.76 4.68
CA THR A 11 31.07 -18.91 5.70
C THR A 11 31.13 -20.29 6.35
N LEU A 12 30.22 -21.22 6.06
CA LEU A 12 30.34 -22.60 6.56
C LEU A 12 31.51 -23.30 5.86
N ARG A 13 32.57 -23.62 6.61
CA ARG A 13 33.70 -24.39 6.10
C ARG A 13 33.24 -25.81 5.79
N MET A 14 33.74 -26.43 4.72
CA MET A 14 33.50 -27.85 4.46
C MET A 14 33.92 -28.68 5.70
N GLY A 15 32.96 -29.38 6.32
CA GLY A 15 33.20 -30.26 7.47
C GLY A 15 32.65 -29.76 8.82
N GLU A 16 32.03 -28.58 8.88
CA GLU A 16 31.39 -28.10 10.11
C GLU A 16 30.10 -28.88 10.40
N VAL A 17 29.97 -29.41 11.62
CA VAL A 17 28.80 -30.17 12.09
C VAL A 17 27.84 -29.21 12.78
N ILE A 18 26.66 -29.03 12.19
CA ILE A 18 25.60 -28.18 12.78
C ILE A 18 24.67 -29.08 13.59
N ARG A 19 24.36 -28.67 14.82
CA ARG A 19 23.42 -29.36 15.71
C ARG A 19 22.22 -28.46 15.94
N GLU A 20 21.03 -28.97 15.68
CA GLU A 20 19.78 -28.22 15.82
C GLU A 20 18.75 -29.03 16.60
N LYS A 21 18.00 -28.34 17.48
CA LYS A 21 16.79 -28.90 18.10
C LYS A 21 15.63 -28.71 17.13
N VAL A 22 15.03 -29.81 16.71
CA VAL A 22 14.00 -29.83 15.67
C VAL A 22 12.75 -30.53 16.15
N GLN A 23 11.61 -30.19 15.54
CA GLN A 23 10.36 -30.90 15.70
C GLN A 23 10.24 -31.96 14.61
N ASP A 24 9.91 -33.20 14.98
CA ASP A 24 9.66 -34.27 14.03
C ASP A 24 8.49 -33.89 13.10
N GLY A 25 8.65 -34.14 11.80
CA GLY A 25 7.66 -33.75 10.78
C GLY A 25 6.31 -34.45 10.94
N VAL A 26 6.28 -35.58 11.66
CA VAL A 26 5.11 -36.42 11.90
C VAL A 26 4.59 -36.23 13.31
N THR A 27 5.39 -36.56 14.33
CA THR A 27 4.93 -36.59 15.73
C THR A 27 4.92 -35.20 16.36
N GLY A 28 5.70 -34.25 15.81
CA GLY A 28 5.93 -32.94 16.43
C GLY A 28 6.80 -33.00 17.68
N GLU A 29 7.29 -34.19 18.06
CA GLU A 29 8.19 -34.36 19.19
C GLU A 29 9.52 -33.68 18.94
N THR A 30 10.11 -33.13 20.00
CA THR A 30 11.39 -32.46 19.90
C THR A 30 12.52 -33.48 19.92
N ARG A 31 13.39 -33.45 18.91
CA ARG A 31 14.62 -34.25 18.83
C ARG A 31 15.79 -33.40 18.38
N GLU A 32 17.01 -33.87 18.63
CA GLU A 32 18.22 -33.23 18.11
C GLU A 32 18.61 -33.90 16.79
N ILE A 33 18.94 -33.10 15.76
CA ILE A 33 19.55 -33.60 14.53
C ILE A 33 20.92 -32.96 14.33
N GLN A 34 21.81 -33.72 13.71
CA GLN A 34 23.11 -33.23 13.28
C GLN A 34 23.18 -33.31 11.77
N TYR A 35 23.67 -32.25 11.11
CA TYR A 35 23.88 -32.28 9.68
C TYR A 35 25.17 -31.59 9.27
N THR A 36 25.71 -32.02 8.14
CA THR A 36 26.99 -31.58 7.58
C THR A 36 26.83 -31.23 6.10
N GLN A 37 27.81 -30.51 5.55
CA GLN A 37 27.91 -30.21 4.11
C GLN A 37 26.67 -29.53 3.52
N CYS A 38 26.55 -28.20 3.60
CA CYS A 38 25.42 -27.48 2.98
C CYS A 38 25.78 -26.99 1.57
N LYS A 39 25.09 -27.50 0.54
CA LYS A 39 25.19 -27.01 -0.85
C LYS A 39 23.87 -26.39 -1.29
N ILE A 40 23.89 -25.16 -1.80
CA ILE A 40 22.68 -24.55 -2.36
C ILE A 40 22.28 -25.32 -3.64
N VAL A 41 21.06 -25.86 -3.65
CA VAL A 41 20.50 -26.62 -4.78
C VAL A 41 19.29 -25.95 -5.44
N GLY A 42 18.68 -24.96 -4.77
CA GLY A 42 17.60 -24.14 -5.31
C GLY A 42 17.52 -22.76 -4.63
N ASN A 43 17.14 -21.74 -5.40
CA ASN A 43 16.87 -20.38 -4.92
C ASN A 43 15.63 -19.84 -5.65
N GLY A 44 14.59 -19.48 -4.91
CA GLY A 44 13.30 -19.04 -5.47
C GLY A 44 12.70 -17.87 -4.70
N SER A 45 11.51 -17.42 -5.13
CA SER A 45 10.80 -16.28 -4.53
C SER A 45 10.42 -16.47 -3.06
N PHE A 46 10.33 -17.72 -2.59
CA PHE A 46 9.90 -18.08 -1.24
C PHE A 46 11.04 -18.52 -0.31
N GLY A 47 12.29 -18.60 -0.78
CA GLY A 47 13.41 -19.01 0.07
C GLY A 47 14.54 -19.74 -0.67
N VAL A 48 15.48 -20.29 0.12
CA VAL A 48 16.68 -21.00 -0.36
C VAL A 48 16.62 -22.47 0.09
N VAL A 49 17.01 -23.39 -0.81
CA VAL A 49 17.07 -24.83 -0.54
C VAL A 49 18.52 -25.30 -0.52
N PHE A 50 18.89 -25.97 0.56
CA PHE A 50 20.21 -26.55 0.78
C PHE A 50 20.13 -28.08 0.73
N GLN A 51 21.03 -28.73 0.00
CA GLN A 51 21.32 -30.15 0.17
C GLN A 51 22.28 -30.30 1.36
N THR A 52 22.04 -31.30 2.20
CA THR A 52 22.85 -31.61 3.38
C THR A 52 22.90 -33.11 3.66
N LYS A 53 23.82 -33.56 4.52
CA LYS A 53 23.89 -34.94 5.03
C LYS A 53 23.57 -35.00 6.51
N LEU A 54 22.58 -35.82 6.88
CA LEU A 54 22.20 -36.08 8.26
C LEU A 54 23.20 -37.03 8.93
N SER A 55 23.52 -36.82 10.20
CA SER A 55 24.39 -37.67 11.03
C SER A 55 23.59 -38.19 12.24
N PRO A 56 23.73 -39.49 12.63
CA PRO A 56 24.71 -40.47 12.16
C PRO A 56 24.28 -41.29 10.92
N SER A 57 23.07 -41.09 10.38
CA SER A 57 22.55 -41.92 9.27
C SER A 57 23.32 -41.78 7.95
N ASN A 58 24.07 -40.68 7.79
CA ASN A 58 24.77 -40.28 6.56
C ASN A 58 23.84 -40.15 5.33
N GLU A 59 22.55 -39.93 5.58
CA GLU A 59 21.51 -39.82 4.55
C GLU A 59 21.44 -38.40 4.00
N ASP A 60 21.26 -38.25 2.68
CA ASP A 60 21.04 -36.95 2.05
C ASP A 60 19.65 -36.38 2.44
N ALA A 61 19.60 -35.08 2.69
CA ALA A 61 18.40 -34.32 3.00
C ALA A 61 18.41 -32.95 2.31
N ALA A 62 17.22 -32.37 2.14
CA ALA A 62 17.03 -31.02 1.64
C ALA A 62 16.47 -30.13 2.76
N ILE A 63 17.12 -29.01 3.06
CA ILE A 63 16.62 -28.00 4.01
C ILE A 63 16.12 -26.81 3.20
N LYS A 64 14.79 -26.60 3.20
CA LYS A 64 14.17 -25.40 2.63
C LYS A 64 14.02 -24.34 3.72
N ARG A 65 14.77 -23.25 3.60
CA ARG A 65 14.76 -22.11 4.52
C ARG A 65 13.88 -21.00 3.97
N VAL A 66 12.81 -20.67 4.70
CA VAL A 66 11.78 -19.69 4.33
C VAL A 66 11.73 -18.61 5.41
N LEU A 67 11.64 -17.33 5.02
CA LEU A 67 11.43 -16.26 5.98
C LEU A 67 10.04 -16.43 6.62
N GLN A 68 10.00 -16.57 7.93
CA GLN A 68 8.79 -16.77 8.70
C GLN A 68 8.22 -15.43 9.13
N ASP A 69 7.00 -15.14 8.67
CA ASP A 69 6.20 -14.09 9.27
C ASP A 69 5.74 -14.54 10.67
N LYS A 70 6.13 -13.80 11.71
CA LYS A 70 5.78 -14.11 13.10
C LYS A 70 4.26 -14.12 13.34
N ARG A 71 3.47 -13.49 12.47
CA ARG A 71 2.01 -13.32 12.62
C ARG A 71 1.18 -14.44 11.99
N PHE A 72 1.75 -15.25 11.10
CA PHE A 72 0.98 -16.25 10.33
C PHE A 72 1.60 -17.64 10.39
N LYS A 73 0.76 -18.67 10.55
CA LYS A 73 1.22 -20.05 10.41
C LYS A 73 1.58 -20.33 8.96
N ASN A 74 2.71 -20.99 8.73
CA ASN A 74 3.14 -21.37 7.40
C ASN A 74 2.26 -22.51 6.86
N ARG A 75 1.55 -22.27 5.76
CA ARG A 75 0.63 -23.23 5.15
C ARG A 75 1.34 -24.45 4.57
N GLU A 76 2.55 -24.28 4.03
CA GLU A 76 3.37 -25.38 3.53
C GLU A 76 3.65 -26.39 4.64
N LEU A 77 4.09 -25.90 5.81
CA LEU A 77 4.31 -26.73 6.98
C LEU A 77 3.02 -27.46 7.41
N GLN A 78 1.87 -26.76 7.43
CA GLN A 78 0.59 -27.38 7.81
C GLN A 78 0.19 -28.53 6.88
N ILE A 79 0.31 -28.34 5.56
CA ILE A 79 -0.03 -29.36 4.58
C ILE A 79 0.97 -30.51 4.61
N MET A 80 2.27 -30.21 4.67
CA MET A 80 3.32 -31.23 4.70
C MET A 80 3.28 -32.16 5.92
N ARG A 81 2.69 -31.71 7.04
CA ARG A 81 2.51 -32.55 8.23
C ARG A 81 1.41 -33.60 8.07
N ILE A 82 0.43 -33.38 7.18
CA ILE A 82 -0.73 -34.26 6.99
C ILE A 82 -0.63 -35.13 5.73
N VAL A 83 0.21 -34.78 4.76
CA VAL A 83 0.39 -35.57 3.53
C VAL A 83 1.52 -36.59 3.67
N ARG A 84 1.26 -37.83 3.29
CA ARG A 84 2.27 -38.90 3.19
C ARG A 84 1.94 -39.82 2.03
N HIS A 85 2.77 -39.79 1.00
CA HIS A 85 2.56 -40.59 -0.20
C HIS A 85 3.91 -40.87 -0.87
N PRO A 86 4.14 -42.07 -1.47
CA PRO A 86 5.41 -42.39 -2.13
C PRO A 86 5.85 -41.37 -3.20
N ASN A 87 4.89 -40.77 -3.89
CA ASN A 87 5.11 -39.75 -4.92
C ASN A 87 4.99 -38.30 -4.41
N ILE A 88 5.14 -38.05 -3.10
CA ILE A 88 5.22 -36.72 -2.49
C ILE A 88 6.49 -36.64 -1.64
N VAL A 89 7.17 -35.49 -1.65
CA VAL A 89 8.36 -35.27 -0.81
C VAL A 89 7.98 -35.30 0.67
N GLN A 90 8.63 -36.19 1.42
CA GLN A 90 8.41 -36.36 2.85
C GLN A 90 9.06 -35.24 3.69
N LEU A 91 8.28 -34.67 4.61
CA LEU A 91 8.80 -33.82 5.69
C LEU A 91 9.39 -34.70 6.80
N LYS A 92 10.71 -34.61 7.01
CA LYS A 92 11.41 -35.34 8.08
C LYS A 92 11.37 -34.58 9.41
N ALA A 93 11.61 -33.27 9.37
CA ALA A 93 11.62 -32.41 10.56
C ALA A 93 11.45 -30.93 10.17
N PHE A 94 11.22 -30.06 11.15
CA PHE A 94 11.28 -28.61 10.94
C PHE A 94 11.75 -27.89 12.20
N TYR A 95 12.29 -26.69 12.03
CA TYR A 95 12.75 -25.84 13.14
C TYR A 95 12.82 -24.37 12.73
N TYR A 96 12.86 -23.49 13.74
CA TYR A 96 13.01 -22.05 13.55
C TYR A 96 14.43 -21.61 13.86
N SER A 97 14.95 -20.65 13.10
CA SER A 97 16.28 -20.07 13.28
C SER A 97 16.21 -18.55 13.13
N ASN A 98 17.06 -17.80 13.83
CA ASN A 98 17.11 -16.34 13.68
C ASN A 98 17.97 -15.93 12.46
N GLY A 99 17.63 -14.77 11.88
CA GLY A 99 18.37 -14.13 10.79
C GLY A 99 19.50 -13.24 11.26
N GLU A 100 20.16 -12.54 10.32
CA GLU A 100 21.22 -11.57 10.63
C GLU A 100 20.67 -10.32 11.34
N ARG A 101 19.42 -9.95 11.05
CA ARG A 101 18.71 -8.85 11.72
C ARG A 101 17.93 -9.39 12.93
N LYS A 102 17.89 -8.60 14.02
CA LYS A 102 17.27 -8.95 15.30
C LYS A 102 15.81 -9.41 15.21
N ASP A 103 15.09 -9.10 14.13
CA ASP A 103 13.67 -9.44 13.96
C ASP A 103 13.36 -10.51 12.92
N GLU A 104 14.35 -10.99 12.17
CA GLU A 104 14.14 -12.00 11.13
C GLU A 104 14.14 -13.40 11.75
N VAL A 105 13.05 -14.14 11.55
CA VAL A 105 12.94 -15.56 11.92
C VAL A 105 12.75 -16.35 10.64
N TYR A 106 13.45 -17.47 10.51
CA TYR A 106 13.35 -18.38 9.38
C TYR A 106 12.80 -19.72 9.82
N LEU A 107 11.84 -20.25 9.07
CA LEU A 107 11.38 -21.62 9.14
C LEU A 107 12.24 -22.49 8.23
N ASN A 108 12.84 -23.55 8.79
CA ASN A 108 13.61 -24.54 8.06
C ASN A 108 12.80 -25.84 7.98
N LEU A 109 12.47 -26.28 6.77
CA LEU A 109 11.81 -27.55 6.51
C LEU A 109 12.86 -28.58 6.07
N VAL A 110 13.09 -29.61 6.88
CA VAL A 110 13.99 -30.73 6.57
C VAL A 110 13.20 -31.80 5.83
N GLN A 111 13.54 -32.02 4.57
CA GLN A 111 12.84 -32.87 3.62
C GLN A 111 13.76 -33.98 3.12
N GLU A 112 13.19 -35.06 2.57
CA GLU A 112 13.98 -36.01 1.77
C GLU A 112 14.61 -35.31 0.56
N PHE A 113 15.83 -35.72 0.21
CA PHE A 113 16.52 -35.19 -0.96
C PHE A 113 16.24 -36.06 -2.19
N VAL A 114 15.88 -35.42 -3.31
CA VAL A 114 15.69 -36.09 -4.60
C VAL A 114 16.65 -35.46 -5.62
N PRO A 115 17.43 -36.24 -6.40
CA PRO A 115 18.61 -35.73 -7.11
C PRO A 115 18.35 -34.73 -8.25
N GLU A 116 17.24 -34.88 -8.98
CA GLU A 116 16.97 -34.11 -10.19
C GLU A 116 15.54 -33.54 -10.21
N THR A 117 15.28 -32.55 -11.07
CA THR A 117 13.94 -32.08 -11.41
C THR A 117 13.56 -32.53 -12.82
N VAL A 118 12.27 -32.68 -13.09
CA VAL A 118 11.75 -32.95 -14.44
C VAL A 118 12.18 -31.85 -15.43
N TYR A 119 12.33 -30.60 -14.96
CA TYR A 119 12.90 -29.52 -15.77
C TYR A 119 14.32 -29.81 -16.26
N ARG A 120 15.21 -30.29 -15.38
CA ARG A 120 16.58 -30.67 -15.74
C ARG A 120 16.60 -31.87 -16.68
N ALA A 121 15.71 -32.84 -16.44
CA ALA A 121 15.52 -34.00 -17.30
C ALA A 121 15.11 -33.61 -18.73
N SER A 122 14.09 -32.76 -18.87
CA SER A 122 13.62 -32.23 -20.16
C SER A 122 14.73 -31.46 -20.89
N ARG A 123 15.46 -30.57 -20.17
CA ARG A 123 16.63 -29.85 -20.70
C ARG A 123 17.74 -30.78 -21.20
N PHE A 124 17.98 -31.91 -20.55
CA PHE A 124 18.97 -32.89 -20.96
C PHE A 124 18.64 -33.48 -22.34
N PHE A 125 17.41 -33.96 -22.53
CA PHE A 125 16.97 -34.48 -23.82
C PHE A 125 16.96 -33.40 -24.92
N ASN A 126 16.52 -32.19 -24.60
CA ASN A 126 16.58 -31.05 -25.53
C ASN A 126 18.00 -30.72 -25.99
N LYS A 127 18.99 -30.77 -25.08
CA LYS A 127 20.41 -30.56 -25.44
C LYS A 127 20.93 -31.66 -26.37
N MET A 128 20.48 -32.90 -26.17
CA MET A 128 20.79 -34.01 -27.06
C MET A 128 20.01 -33.98 -28.37
N LYS A 129 19.09 -33.01 -28.55
CA LYS A 129 18.19 -32.89 -29.70
C LYS A 129 17.31 -34.14 -29.89
N THR A 130 16.99 -34.81 -28.79
CA THR A 130 16.10 -35.96 -28.72
C THR A 130 14.90 -35.64 -27.85
N THR A 131 13.77 -36.32 -28.05
CA THR A 131 12.63 -36.22 -27.12
C THR A 131 12.85 -37.17 -25.94
N MET A 132 12.22 -36.87 -24.80
CA MET A 132 12.17 -37.81 -23.69
C MET A 132 11.50 -39.12 -24.17
N PRO A 133 12.02 -40.31 -23.78
CA PRO A 133 11.38 -41.57 -24.12
C PRO A 133 9.93 -41.60 -23.65
N ILE A 134 9.02 -42.04 -24.51
CA ILE A 134 7.58 -42.02 -24.21
C ILE A 134 7.23 -42.86 -22.97
N LEU A 135 7.96 -43.95 -22.72
CA LEU A 135 7.79 -44.78 -21.53
C LEU A 135 8.10 -44.01 -20.23
N GLU A 136 9.10 -43.12 -20.25
CA GLU A 136 9.38 -42.23 -19.12
C GLU A 136 8.29 -41.17 -18.94
N VAL A 137 7.77 -40.60 -20.03
CA VAL A 137 6.62 -39.68 -19.97
C VAL A 137 5.42 -40.38 -19.33
N LYS A 138 5.09 -41.61 -19.76
CA LYS A 138 4.04 -42.43 -19.15
C LYS A 138 4.29 -42.62 -17.66
N LEU A 139 5.48 -43.07 -17.29
CA LEU A 139 5.85 -43.35 -15.91
C LEU A 139 5.73 -42.12 -15.00
N TYR A 140 6.25 -40.97 -15.43
CA TYR A 140 6.27 -39.74 -14.64
C TYR A 140 4.88 -39.12 -14.51
N ILE A 141 4.11 -39.09 -15.61
CA ILE A 141 2.74 -38.55 -15.57
C ILE A 141 1.82 -39.45 -14.74
N TYR A 142 1.97 -40.78 -14.81
CA TYR A 142 1.21 -41.71 -13.96
C TYR A 142 1.46 -41.45 -12.47
N GLN A 143 2.74 -41.36 -12.06
CA GLN A 143 3.11 -41.10 -10.67
C GLN A 143 2.66 -39.70 -10.19
N LEU A 144 2.66 -38.70 -11.08
CA LEU A 144 2.10 -37.38 -10.78
C LEU A 144 0.59 -37.45 -10.54
N PHE A 145 -0.16 -38.16 -11.40
CA PHE A 145 -1.58 -38.37 -11.15
C PHE A 145 -1.87 -39.17 -9.88
N ARG A 146 -1.01 -40.12 -9.52
CA ARG A 146 -1.11 -40.84 -8.23
C ARG A 146 -0.95 -39.89 -7.04
N ALA A 147 0.03 -38.98 -7.09
CA ALA A 147 0.20 -37.94 -6.09
C ALA A 147 -1.01 -36.98 -6.03
N LEU A 148 -1.52 -36.55 -7.19
CA LEU A 148 -2.67 -35.66 -7.28
C LEU A 148 -3.94 -36.32 -6.76
N ALA A 149 -4.19 -37.59 -7.10
CA ALA A 149 -5.35 -38.34 -6.58
C ALA A 149 -5.35 -38.35 -5.05
N TYR A 150 -4.20 -38.63 -4.44
CA TYR A 150 -4.03 -38.60 -2.99
C TYR A 150 -4.34 -37.22 -2.40
N ILE A 151 -3.72 -36.13 -2.88
CA ILE A 151 -3.95 -34.80 -2.29
C ILE A 151 -5.34 -34.23 -2.60
N HIS A 152 -5.90 -34.53 -3.78
CA HIS A 152 -7.23 -34.08 -4.18
C HIS A 152 -8.33 -34.76 -3.35
N SER A 153 -8.14 -36.01 -2.94
CA SER A 153 -9.06 -36.70 -2.01
C SER A 153 -9.21 -35.98 -0.66
N GLN A 154 -8.15 -35.28 -0.22
CA GLN A 154 -8.12 -34.47 1.00
C GLN A 154 -8.56 -33.01 0.77
N GLY A 155 -9.03 -32.67 -0.43
CA GLY A 155 -9.40 -31.30 -0.82
C GLY A 155 -8.20 -30.36 -1.01
N ILE A 156 -6.97 -30.86 -1.03
CA ILE A 156 -5.76 -30.06 -1.21
C ILE A 156 -5.55 -29.83 -2.71
N CYS A 157 -5.46 -28.57 -3.11
CA CYS A 157 -5.04 -28.16 -4.46
C CYS A 157 -3.60 -27.64 -4.38
N HIS A 158 -2.72 -28.13 -5.26
CA HIS A 158 -1.30 -27.79 -5.27
C HIS A 158 -1.05 -26.37 -5.81
N ARG A 159 -1.76 -26.00 -6.89
CA ARG A 159 -1.79 -24.66 -7.51
C ARG A 159 -0.47 -24.15 -8.11
N ASP A 160 0.56 -24.99 -8.22
CA ASP A 160 1.83 -24.66 -8.88
C ASP A 160 2.54 -25.89 -9.46
N ILE A 161 1.79 -26.73 -10.18
CA ILE A 161 2.35 -27.88 -10.90
C ILE A 161 3.15 -27.38 -12.11
N LYS A 162 4.44 -27.71 -12.16
CA LYS A 162 5.38 -27.37 -13.23
C LYS A 162 6.62 -28.27 -13.16
N PRO A 163 7.41 -28.42 -14.25
CA PRO A 163 8.57 -29.30 -14.28
C PRO A 163 9.63 -29.03 -13.19
N GLN A 164 9.69 -27.81 -12.66
CA GLN A 164 10.64 -27.44 -11.58
C GLN A 164 10.22 -27.99 -10.21
N ASN A 165 8.91 -28.21 -9.99
CA ASN A 165 8.35 -28.71 -8.71
C ASN A 165 8.09 -30.23 -8.74
N LEU A 166 8.53 -30.89 -9.81
CA LEU A 166 8.49 -32.34 -9.96
C LEU A 166 9.91 -32.85 -9.84
N LEU A 167 10.20 -33.58 -8.77
CA LEU A 167 11.51 -34.16 -8.51
C LEU A 167 11.57 -35.58 -9.06
N LEU A 168 12.74 -35.96 -9.55
CA LEU A 168 13.00 -37.24 -10.20
C LEU A 168 14.25 -37.86 -9.60
N ASP A 169 14.17 -39.15 -9.31
CA ASP A 169 15.33 -40.01 -9.19
C ASP A 169 15.49 -40.83 -10.49
N PRO A 170 16.43 -40.47 -11.38
CA PRO A 170 16.61 -41.18 -12.64
C PRO A 170 17.09 -42.62 -12.48
N SER A 171 17.67 -42.96 -11.33
CA SER A 171 18.21 -44.30 -11.06
C SER A 171 17.08 -45.31 -10.75
N THR A 172 16.00 -44.85 -10.12
CA THR A 172 14.84 -45.65 -9.72
C THR A 172 13.59 -45.37 -10.56
N GLY A 173 13.54 -44.26 -11.30
CA GLY A 173 12.37 -43.82 -12.05
C GLY A 173 11.26 -43.23 -11.17
N VAL A 174 11.53 -42.98 -9.89
CA VAL A 174 10.55 -42.45 -8.93
C VAL A 174 10.38 -40.94 -9.13
N LEU A 175 9.12 -40.52 -9.30
CA LEU A 175 8.74 -39.10 -9.33
C LEU A 175 8.10 -38.69 -8.00
N LYS A 176 8.50 -37.53 -7.47
CA LYS A 176 7.93 -36.94 -6.25
C LYS A 176 7.52 -35.48 -6.47
N LEU A 177 6.30 -35.15 -6.06
CA LEU A 177 5.79 -33.77 -6.03
C LEU A 177 6.36 -33.01 -4.82
N CYS A 178 6.83 -31.79 -5.05
CA CYS A 178 7.38 -30.91 -4.00
C CYS A 178 6.83 -29.47 -4.08
N ASP A 179 7.22 -28.65 -3.11
CA ASP A 179 6.88 -27.22 -3.01
C ASP A 179 5.38 -26.92 -2.79
N PHE A 180 4.91 -27.21 -1.57
CA PHE A 180 3.54 -26.91 -1.13
C PHE A 180 3.35 -25.45 -0.66
N GLY A 181 4.30 -24.55 -0.98
CA GLY A 181 4.22 -23.12 -0.62
C GLY A 181 2.99 -22.41 -1.17
N SER A 182 2.52 -22.85 -2.34
CA SER A 182 1.29 -22.35 -2.98
C SER A 182 0.08 -23.25 -2.73
N ALA A 183 0.22 -24.40 -2.08
CA ALA A 183 -0.91 -25.33 -1.91
C ALA A 183 -1.97 -24.77 -0.95
N LYS A 184 -3.22 -25.23 -1.08
CA LYS A 184 -4.32 -24.85 -0.19
C LYS A 184 -5.38 -25.95 -0.15
N ILE A 185 -5.94 -26.20 1.04
CA ILE A 185 -7.19 -26.96 1.19
C ILE A 185 -8.32 -26.05 0.68
N LEU A 186 -8.95 -26.43 -0.43
CA LEU A 186 -10.05 -25.67 -1.00
C LEU A 186 -11.31 -25.88 -0.17
N VAL A 187 -11.94 -24.78 0.24
CA VAL A 187 -13.21 -24.78 0.96
C VAL A 187 -14.29 -24.28 0.02
N GLU A 188 -15.38 -25.03 -0.08
CA GLU A 188 -16.51 -24.70 -0.94
C GLU A 188 -17.08 -23.33 -0.57
N ASN A 189 -17.36 -22.50 -1.59
CA ASN A 189 -17.84 -21.12 -1.47
C ASN A 189 -16.87 -20.12 -0.81
N GLU A 190 -15.63 -20.52 -0.49
CA GLU A 190 -14.59 -19.59 -0.07
C GLU A 190 -13.87 -19.01 -1.32
N PRO A 191 -13.86 -17.69 -1.52
CA PRO A 191 -13.17 -17.10 -2.67
C PRO A 191 -11.66 -17.33 -2.58
N ASN A 192 -11.07 -17.78 -3.69
CA ASN A 192 -9.63 -18.02 -3.82
C ASN A 192 -8.98 -17.01 -4.75
N VAL A 193 -7.67 -16.79 -4.55
CA VAL A 193 -6.87 -15.94 -5.43
C VAL A 193 -6.73 -16.60 -6.80
N SER A 194 -7.14 -15.89 -7.85
CA SER A 194 -7.08 -16.33 -9.25
C SER A 194 -5.70 -16.16 -9.88
N TYR A 195 -4.95 -15.11 -9.51
CA TYR A 195 -3.56 -14.91 -9.93
C TYR A 195 -2.59 -15.82 -9.14
N ILE A 196 -2.76 -17.13 -9.33
CA ILE A 196 -1.92 -18.20 -8.78
C ILE A 196 -1.44 -19.09 -9.93
N CYS A 197 -0.55 -20.05 -9.65
CA CYS A 197 0.10 -20.90 -10.64
C CYS A 197 1.10 -20.18 -11.56
N SER A 198 2.17 -20.87 -11.92
CA SER A 198 3.15 -20.42 -12.90
C SER A 198 2.51 -20.26 -14.28
N ARG A 199 2.76 -19.12 -14.93
CA ARG A 199 1.99 -18.63 -16.10
C ARG A 199 1.80 -19.67 -17.22
N TYR A 200 2.85 -20.36 -17.66
CA TYR A 200 2.79 -21.31 -18.77
C TYR A 200 1.90 -22.54 -18.51
N TYR A 201 1.63 -22.85 -17.26
CA TYR A 201 0.81 -24.00 -16.83
C TYR A 201 -0.55 -23.56 -16.28
N ARG A 202 -0.86 -22.26 -16.31
CA ARG A 202 -2.06 -21.69 -15.72
C ARG A 202 -3.31 -22.08 -16.50
N ALA A 203 -4.31 -22.60 -15.79
CA ALA A 203 -5.61 -22.96 -16.34
C ALA A 203 -6.40 -21.72 -16.80
N PRO A 204 -7.20 -21.82 -17.87
CA PRO A 204 -7.89 -20.69 -18.47
C PRO A 204 -8.91 -20.07 -17.51
N GLU A 205 -9.57 -20.84 -16.65
CA GLU A 205 -10.48 -20.32 -15.62
C GLU A 205 -9.79 -19.33 -14.66
N LEU A 206 -8.50 -19.55 -14.34
CA LEU A 206 -7.72 -18.62 -13.53
C LEU A 206 -7.37 -17.34 -14.29
N ILE A 207 -7.16 -17.43 -15.61
CA ILE A 207 -6.92 -16.27 -16.48
C ILE A 207 -8.19 -15.42 -16.61
N PHE A 208 -9.36 -16.07 -16.67
CA PHE A 208 -10.68 -15.42 -16.60
C PHE A 208 -11.02 -14.87 -15.20
N GLY A 209 -10.13 -15.00 -14.22
CA GLY A 209 -10.29 -14.41 -12.90
C GLY A 209 -11.21 -15.21 -11.97
N ALA A 210 -11.47 -16.49 -12.25
CA ALA A 210 -12.29 -17.33 -11.41
C ALA A 210 -11.72 -17.41 -9.99
N THR A 211 -12.54 -17.08 -8.99
CA THR A 211 -12.20 -17.21 -7.57
C THR A 211 -12.74 -18.51 -6.95
N ASN A 212 -13.73 -19.14 -7.59
CA ASN A 212 -14.32 -20.40 -7.15
C ASN A 212 -13.89 -21.57 -8.06
N TYR A 213 -12.57 -21.82 -8.11
CA TYR A 213 -12.00 -22.95 -8.86
C TYR A 213 -11.82 -24.19 -7.99
N THR A 214 -11.66 -25.35 -8.62
CA THR A 214 -11.47 -26.65 -7.95
C THR A 214 -10.05 -27.17 -8.14
N THR A 215 -9.77 -28.39 -7.66
CA THR A 215 -8.50 -29.11 -7.89
C THR A 215 -8.20 -29.39 -9.38
N LYS A 216 -9.18 -29.19 -10.27
CA LYS A 216 -9.06 -29.40 -11.72
C LYS A 216 -8.03 -28.49 -12.40
N ILE A 217 -7.62 -27.40 -11.76
CA ILE A 217 -6.51 -26.56 -12.26
C ILE A 217 -5.16 -27.28 -12.23
N ASP A 218 -4.95 -28.22 -11.29
CA ASP A 218 -3.74 -29.05 -11.24
C ASP A 218 -3.72 -30.08 -12.38
N VAL A 219 -4.91 -30.57 -12.79
CA VAL A 219 -5.06 -31.48 -13.93
C VAL A 219 -4.70 -30.77 -15.23
N TRP A 220 -5.18 -29.54 -15.43
CA TRP A 220 -4.78 -28.72 -16.59
C TRP A 220 -3.27 -28.52 -16.62
N SER A 221 -2.70 -28.10 -15.48
CA SER A 221 -1.26 -27.88 -15.34
C SER A 221 -0.46 -29.15 -15.68
N THR A 222 -0.96 -30.31 -15.28
CA THR A 222 -0.38 -31.63 -15.61
C THR A 222 -0.47 -31.93 -17.11
N GLY A 223 -1.57 -31.57 -17.78
CA GLY A 223 -1.69 -31.64 -19.24
C GLY A 223 -0.62 -30.80 -19.95
N CYS A 224 -0.38 -29.58 -19.47
CA CYS A 224 0.69 -28.72 -19.99
C CYS A 224 2.08 -29.34 -19.77
N VAL A 225 2.35 -29.96 -18.61
CA VAL A 225 3.61 -30.66 -18.33
C VAL A 225 3.78 -31.87 -19.26
N MET A 226 2.75 -32.69 -19.43
CA MET A 226 2.79 -33.85 -20.34
C MET A 226 3.11 -33.42 -21.77
N ALA A 227 2.43 -32.37 -22.25
CA ALA A 227 2.69 -31.81 -23.57
C ALA A 227 4.12 -31.29 -23.72
N GLU A 228 4.65 -30.59 -22.71
CA GLU A 228 6.02 -30.09 -22.73
C GLU A 228 7.06 -31.21 -22.80
N LEU A 229 6.86 -32.31 -22.06
CA LEU A 229 7.77 -33.46 -22.10
C LEU A 229 7.80 -34.14 -23.47
N MET A 230 6.66 -34.15 -24.18
CA MET A 230 6.57 -34.70 -25.53
C MET A 230 7.12 -33.77 -26.61
N LEU A 231 6.97 -32.45 -26.44
CA LEU A 231 7.42 -31.44 -27.41
C LEU A 231 8.85 -30.96 -27.19
N GLY A 232 9.38 -31.12 -25.98
CA GLY A 232 10.65 -30.53 -25.54
C GLY A 232 10.57 -29.04 -25.22
N GLN A 233 9.41 -28.41 -25.33
CA GLN A 233 9.21 -26.99 -25.05
C GLN A 233 7.81 -26.72 -24.48
N PRO A 234 7.61 -25.65 -23.70
CA PRO A 234 6.30 -25.32 -23.14
C PRO A 234 5.23 -25.18 -24.24
N LEU A 235 4.05 -25.77 -24.01
CA LEU A 235 2.95 -25.74 -24.97
C LEU A 235 2.37 -24.33 -25.15
N PHE A 236 2.31 -23.54 -24.07
CA PHE A 236 1.71 -22.21 -24.05
C PHE A 236 2.67 -21.17 -23.46
N PRO A 237 3.61 -20.61 -24.24
CA PRO A 237 4.65 -19.70 -23.75
C PRO A 237 4.20 -18.22 -23.74
N GLY A 238 3.10 -17.87 -23.06
CA GLY A 238 2.57 -16.50 -23.04
C GLY A 238 3.39 -15.52 -22.17
N GLU A 239 3.61 -14.29 -22.63
CA GLU A 239 4.39 -13.28 -21.89
C GLU A 239 3.55 -12.54 -20.83
N SER A 240 2.27 -12.30 -21.11
CA SER A 240 1.29 -11.74 -20.17
C SER A 240 0.10 -12.71 -19.91
N GLY A 241 -0.83 -12.32 -19.03
CA GLY A 241 -2.06 -13.12 -18.81
C GLY A 241 -2.93 -13.21 -20.05
N ILE A 242 -2.99 -12.12 -20.84
CA ILE A 242 -3.73 -12.08 -22.10
C ILE A 242 -2.99 -12.89 -23.16
N ASP A 243 -1.66 -12.76 -23.27
CA ASP A 243 -0.88 -13.55 -24.24
C ASP A 243 -0.96 -15.05 -23.92
N GLN A 244 -1.00 -15.42 -22.64
CA GLN A 244 -1.21 -16.81 -22.24
C GLN A 244 -2.55 -17.34 -22.76
N LEU A 245 -3.62 -16.55 -22.67
CA LEU A 245 -4.91 -16.93 -23.25
C LEU A 245 -4.85 -17.01 -24.77
N VAL A 246 -4.13 -16.10 -25.44
CA VAL A 246 -3.90 -16.15 -26.89
C VAL A 246 -3.16 -17.42 -27.30
N GLU A 247 -2.12 -17.84 -26.58
CA GLU A 247 -1.42 -19.10 -26.83
C GLU A 247 -2.33 -20.32 -26.66
N ILE A 248 -3.22 -20.31 -25.65
CA ILE A 248 -4.22 -21.37 -25.47
C ILE A 248 -5.19 -21.40 -26.65
N ILE A 249 -5.72 -20.24 -27.07
CA ILE A 249 -6.65 -20.11 -28.19
C ILE A 249 -6.01 -20.54 -29.52
N LYS A 250 -4.72 -20.27 -29.72
CA LYS A 250 -3.98 -20.74 -30.92
C LYS A 250 -3.98 -22.26 -31.05
N VAL A 251 -4.05 -23.00 -29.96
CA VAL A 251 -4.06 -24.48 -30.00
C VAL A 251 -5.48 -25.03 -29.93
N LEU A 252 -6.27 -24.60 -28.93
CA LEU A 252 -7.60 -25.14 -28.63
C LEU A 252 -8.74 -24.44 -29.38
N GLY A 253 -8.45 -23.35 -30.09
CA GLY A 253 -9.47 -22.49 -30.69
C GLY A 253 -10.15 -21.60 -29.65
N THR A 254 -11.04 -20.74 -30.15
CA THR A 254 -11.78 -19.78 -29.32
C THR A 254 -12.80 -20.49 -28.44
N PRO A 255 -12.79 -20.29 -27.10
CA PRO A 255 -13.75 -20.95 -26.22
C PRO A 255 -15.18 -20.47 -26.53
N THR A 256 -16.14 -21.39 -26.43
CA THR A 256 -17.55 -21.06 -26.61
C THR A 256 -18.07 -20.21 -25.45
N ARG A 257 -19.21 -19.53 -25.65
CA ARG A 257 -19.83 -18.72 -24.59
C ARG A 257 -20.21 -19.55 -23.36
N GLU A 258 -20.57 -20.81 -23.58
CA GLU A 258 -20.89 -21.75 -22.50
C GLU A 258 -19.63 -22.14 -21.72
N GLN A 259 -18.54 -22.48 -22.41
CA GLN A 259 -17.23 -22.75 -21.77
C GLN A 259 -16.72 -21.54 -20.97
N ILE A 260 -16.90 -20.32 -21.48
CA ILE A 260 -16.54 -19.11 -20.72
C ILE A 260 -17.36 -18.98 -19.43
N ARG A 261 -18.66 -19.26 -19.49
CA ARG A 261 -19.55 -19.20 -18.32
C ARG A 261 -19.21 -20.28 -17.28
N THR A 262 -18.83 -21.48 -17.71
CA THR A 262 -18.42 -22.55 -16.78
C THR A 262 -17.07 -22.26 -16.14
N MET A 263 -16.16 -21.61 -16.87
CA MET A 263 -14.87 -21.15 -16.32
C MET A 263 -15.03 -20.00 -15.33
N ASN A 264 -15.85 -18.99 -15.64
CA ASN A 264 -16.19 -17.91 -14.72
C ASN A 264 -17.60 -17.33 -15.02
N PRO A 265 -18.61 -17.64 -14.20
CA PRO A 265 -19.98 -17.14 -14.40
C PRO A 265 -20.11 -15.62 -14.40
N ASN A 266 -19.19 -14.92 -13.71
CA ASN A 266 -19.21 -13.46 -13.54
C ASN A 266 -18.42 -12.71 -14.62
N TYR A 267 -17.90 -13.42 -15.63
CA TYR A 267 -17.10 -12.80 -16.69
C TYR A 267 -17.99 -12.04 -17.69
N MET A 268 -17.87 -10.71 -17.70
CA MET A 268 -18.60 -9.80 -18.59
C MET A 268 -17.64 -9.23 -19.65
N GLU A 269 -17.79 -9.74 -20.88
CA GLU A 269 -17.38 -9.14 -22.18
C GLU A 269 -15.89 -8.89 -22.50
N HIS A 270 -15.32 -9.80 -23.29
CA HIS A 270 -14.39 -9.48 -24.38
C HIS A 270 -14.82 -10.28 -25.64
N LYS A 271 -14.84 -9.64 -26.83
CA LYS A 271 -15.04 -10.35 -28.11
C LYS A 271 -13.71 -10.93 -28.57
N PHE A 272 -13.57 -12.25 -28.53
CA PHE A 272 -12.40 -12.93 -29.08
C PHE A 272 -12.54 -13.09 -30.60
N PRO A 273 -11.43 -12.99 -31.36
CA PRO A 273 -11.43 -13.42 -32.76
C PRO A 273 -11.82 -14.91 -32.82
N GLN A 274 -12.61 -15.28 -33.83
CA GLN A 274 -13.03 -16.68 -34.03
C GLN A 274 -11.89 -17.44 -34.70
N ILE A 275 -11.15 -18.21 -33.90
CA ILE A 275 -10.00 -19.02 -34.31
C ILE A 275 -10.42 -20.49 -34.19
N LYS A 276 -10.24 -21.25 -35.27
CA LYS A 276 -10.51 -22.69 -35.26
C LYS A 276 -9.38 -23.42 -34.51
N PRO A 277 -9.69 -24.48 -33.75
CA PRO A 277 -8.68 -25.30 -33.10
C PRO A 277 -7.69 -25.86 -34.10
N HIS A 278 -6.41 -25.88 -33.73
CA HIS A 278 -5.40 -26.62 -34.46
C HIS A 278 -5.53 -28.10 -34.11
N PRO A 279 -5.68 -29.02 -35.08
CA PRO A 279 -5.77 -30.45 -34.80
C PRO A 279 -4.56 -30.94 -33.99
N PHE A 280 -4.79 -31.58 -32.85
CA PHE A 280 -3.71 -32.05 -31.96
C PHE A 280 -2.72 -32.98 -32.65
N ASN A 281 -3.14 -33.76 -33.66
CA ASN A 281 -2.25 -34.59 -34.48
C ASN A 281 -1.22 -33.78 -35.30
N LYS A 282 -1.50 -32.50 -35.60
CA LYS A 282 -0.55 -31.58 -36.25
C LYS A 282 0.41 -30.94 -35.27
N VAL A 283 -0.03 -30.76 -34.01
CA VAL A 283 0.79 -30.25 -32.90
C VAL A 283 1.75 -31.34 -32.43
N PHE A 284 1.23 -32.54 -32.19
CA PHE A 284 1.98 -33.72 -31.72
C PHE A 284 2.22 -34.72 -32.86
N ARG A 285 3.03 -34.32 -33.86
CA ARG A 285 3.21 -35.09 -35.12
C ARG A 285 3.72 -36.53 -34.96
N LYS A 286 4.35 -36.85 -33.83
CA LYS A 286 4.98 -38.15 -33.54
C LYS A 286 4.32 -38.89 -32.37
N ALA A 287 3.23 -38.36 -31.81
CA ALA A 287 2.55 -38.96 -30.67
C ALA A 287 1.56 -40.04 -31.11
N ASP A 288 1.39 -41.07 -30.26
CA ASP A 288 0.37 -42.09 -30.44
C ASP A 288 -1.04 -41.54 -30.15
N ALA A 289 -2.06 -42.26 -30.62
CA ALA A 289 -3.46 -41.83 -30.50
C ALA A 289 -3.93 -41.72 -29.04
N ASN A 290 -3.46 -42.61 -28.15
CA ASN A 290 -3.84 -42.60 -26.74
C ASN A 290 -3.22 -41.41 -26.00
N ALA A 291 -2.01 -40.99 -26.37
CA ALA A 291 -1.39 -39.78 -25.83
C ALA A 291 -2.18 -38.52 -26.22
N ILE A 292 -2.62 -38.43 -27.47
CA ILE A 292 -3.42 -37.31 -27.97
C ILE A 292 -4.79 -37.26 -27.28
N ASP A 293 -5.46 -38.41 -27.14
CA ASP A 293 -6.76 -38.50 -26.44
C ASP A 293 -6.65 -38.05 -24.97
N LEU A 294 -5.62 -38.52 -24.25
CA LEU A 294 -5.39 -38.13 -22.86
C LEU A 294 -5.14 -36.62 -22.71
N ILE A 295 -4.29 -36.04 -23.56
CA ILE A 295 -4.00 -34.59 -23.55
C ILE A 295 -5.25 -33.77 -23.85
N ALA A 296 -6.05 -34.18 -24.84
CA ALA A 296 -7.28 -33.47 -25.19
C ALA A 296 -8.26 -33.42 -24.01
N ARG A 297 -8.40 -34.51 -23.26
CA ARG A 297 -9.28 -34.60 -22.08
C ARG A 297 -8.71 -33.91 -20.82
N LEU A 298 -7.39 -33.71 -20.76
CA LEU A 298 -6.72 -32.92 -19.71
C LEU A 298 -6.82 -31.41 -19.99
N LEU A 299 -6.77 -31.00 -21.26
CA LEU A 299 -6.82 -29.61 -21.73
C LEU A 299 -8.23 -29.19 -22.18
N GLU A 300 -9.24 -29.61 -21.42
CA GLU A 300 -10.64 -29.20 -21.62
C GLU A 300 -10.90 -27.82 -20.98
N TYR A 301 -11.56 -26.92 -21.72
CA TYR A 301 -11.93 -25.59 -21.23
C TYR A 301 -12.93 -25.67 -20.09
N THR A 302 -13.94 -26.55 -20.20
CA THR A 302 -14.94 -26.74 -19.15
C THR A 302 -14.32 -27.47 -17.95
N PRO A 303 -14.14 -26.83 -16.78
CA PRO A 303 -13.41 -27.45 -15.67
C PRO A 303 -14.07 -28.72 -15.12
N THR A 304 -15.40 -28.82 -15.20
CA THR A 304 -16.18 -29.98 -14.74
C THR A 304 -16.10 -31.18 -15.66
N GLU A 305 -15.80 -30.99 -16.95
CA GLU A 305 -15.66 -32.06 -17.94
C GLU A 305 -14.22 -32.60 -18.04
N ARG A 306 -13.26 -31.84 -17.50
CA ARG A 306 -11.83 -32.24 -17.42
C ARG A 306 -11.68 -33.50 -16.57
N LEU A 307 -10.84 -34.44 -17.00
CA LEU A 307 -10.63 -35.72 -16.30
C LEU A 307 -10.23 -35.55 -14.82
N GLY A 308 -10.61 -36.50 -13.95
CA GLY A 308 -10.04 -36.64 -12.62
C GLY A 308 -8.66 -37.28 -12.67
N ALA A 309 -7.87 -37.15 -11.58
CA ALA A 309 -6.56 -37.78 -11.50
C ALA A 309 -6.65 -39.32 -11.56
N ILE A 310 -7.65 -39.92 -10.88
CA ILE A 310 -7.94 -41.36 -10.93
C ILE A 310 -8.36 -41.79 -12.34
N ASP A 311 -9.28 -41.04 -12.96
CA ASP A 311 -9.75 -41.32 -14.33
C ASP A 311 -8.61 -41.24 -15.36
N ALA A 312 -7.68 -40.31 -15.17
CA ALA A 312 -6.49 -40.21 -16.00
C ALA A 312 -5.57 -41.43 -15.81
N MET A 313 -5.36 -41.92 -14.58
CA MET A 313 -4.53 -43.10 -14.33
C MET A 313 -5.05 -44.37 -15.01
N VAL A 314 -6.36 -44.53 -15.15
CA VAL A 314 -6.97 -45.70 -15.82
C VAL A 314 -6.97 -45.59 -17.35
N HIS A 315 -6.45 -44.50 -17.91
CA HIS A 315 -6.42 -44.29 -19.36
C HIS A 315 -5.55 -45.34 -20.09
N PRO A 316 -5.94 -45.80 -21.30
CA PRO A 316 -5.16 -46.77 -22.10
C PRO A 316 -3.72 -46.34 -22.43
N PHE A 317 -3.44 -45.04 -22.35
CA PHE A 317 -2.08 -44.51 -22.52
C PHE A 317 -1.08 -45.16 -21.54
N PHE A 318 -1.53 -45.58 -20.36
CA PHE A 318 -0.70 -46.18 -19.31
C PHE A 318 -0.70 -47.72 -19.32
N ASP A 319 -1.36 -48.40 -20.26
CA ASP A 319 -1.47 -49.88 -20.27
C ASP A 319 -0.11 -50.58 -20.30
N GLU A 320 0.86 -50.01 -21.01
CA GLU A 320 2.24 -50.52 -21.06
C GLU A 320 2.91 -50.58 -19.69
N LEU A 321 2.54 -49.71 -18.73
CA LEU A 321 3.06 -49.74 -17.37
C LEU A 321 2.50 -50.90 -16.54
N ARG A 322 1.36 -51.47 -16.96
CA ARG A 322 0.69 -52.60 -16.28
C ARG A 322 1.25 -53.95 -16.71
N ASP A 323 2.00 -54.00 -17.81
CA ASP A 323 2.64 -55.21 -18.29
C ASP A 323 3.87 -55.54 -17.42
N PRO A 324 3.90 -56.68 -16.72
CA PRO A 324 5.04 -57.09 -15.88
C PRO A 324 6.35 -57.28 -16.67
N SER A 325 6.27 -57.44 -17.98
CA SER A 325 7.43 -57.58 -18.87
C SER A 325 8.09 -56.23 -19.23
N THR A 326 7.41 -55.11 -18.99
CA THR A 326 7.93 -53.77 -19.28
C THR A 326 9.13 -53.44 -18.41
N LYS A 327 10.22 -53.01 -19.06
CA LYS A 327 11.47 -52.58 -18.41
C LYS A 327 11.84 -51.16 -18.85
N LEU A 328 12.41 -50.39 -17.93
CA LEU A 328 12.90 -49.04 -18.18
C LEU A 328 14.28 -49.06 -18.83
N PRO A 329 14.49 -48.36 -19.95
CA PRO A 329 15.83 -48.15 -20.48
C PRO A 329 16.62 -47.18 -19.58
N ASP A 330 17.94 -47.39 -19.46
CA ASP A 330 18.84 -46.36 -18.94
C ASP A 330 19.04 -45.27 -19.99
N SER A 331 18.19 -44.25 -19.94
CA SER A 331 18.25 -43.11 -20.87
C SER A 331 19.30 -42.06 -20.49
N ARG A 332 19.93 -42.20 -19.32
CA ARG A 332 20.90 -41.23 -18.77
C ARG A 332 22.34 -41.70 -18.92
N HIS A 333 22.58 -43.00 -18.90
CA HIS A 333 23.88 -43.60 -19.17
C HIS A 333 23.74 -44.58 -20.35
N GLN A 334 24.62 -44.50 -21.36
CA GLN A 334 24.60 -45.34 -22.58
C GLN A 334 25.01 -46.81 -22.28
N THR A 335 24.46 -47.42 -21.23
CA THR A 335 24.85 -48.72 -20.70
C THR A 335 24.02 -49.88 -21.28
N ASN A 336 22.96 -49.59 -22.07
CA ASN A 336 22.00 -50.58 -22.59
C ASN A 336 21.37 -51.50 -21.51
N GLN A 337 21.49 -51.16 -20.23
CA GLN A 337 20.89 -51.92 -19.14
C GLN A 337 19.39 -51.60 -19.03
N LEU A 338 18.57 -52.66 -19.01
CA LEU A 338 17.14 -52.59 -18.74
C LEU A 338 16.90 -52.75 -17.24
N ARG A 339 16.08 -51.89 -16.66
CA ARG A 339 15.75 -51.87 -15.23
C ARG A 339 14.27 -52.16 -14.99
N ASP A 340 13.95 -52.66 -13.81
CA ASP A 340 12.55 -52.84 -13.41
C ASP A 340 11.84 -51.49 -13.22
N LEU A 341 10.53 -51.45 -13.47
CA LEU A 341 9.69 -50.31 -13.10
C LEU A 341 9.66 -50.17 -11.56
N PRO A 342 9.54 -48.94 -11.02
CA PRO A 342 9.26 -48.77 -9.60
C PRO A 342 7.91 -49.38 -9.23
N SER A 343 7.65 -49.60 -7.95
CA SER A 343 6.34 -50.05 -7.50
C SER A 343 5.26 -48.99 -7.80
N LEU A 344 4.40 -49.28 -8.77
CA LEU A 344 3.34 -48.36 -9.24
C LEU A 344 1.95 -48.70 -8.71
N PHE A 345 1.68 -49.98 -8.43
CA PHE A 345 0.34 -50.51 -8.16
C PHE A 345 0.14 -50.98 -6.72
N GLU A 346 1.06 -50.64 -5.82
CA GLU A 346 0.88 -50.83 -4.38
C GLU A 346 0.05 -49.67 -3.82
N PHE A 347 -1.28 -49.82 -3.86
CA PHE A 347 -2.21 -48.93 -3.16
C PHE A 347 -2.27 -49.36 -1.69
N SER A 348 -2.07 -48.44 -0.74
CA SER A 348 -2.17 -48.77 0.68
C SER A 348 -3.65 -48.87 1.07
N ARG A 349 -4.00 -49.58 2.16
CA ARG A 349 -5.41 -49.63 2.64
C ARG A 349 -6.00 -48.25 2.99
N HIS A 350 -5.19 -47.20 3.15
CA HIS A 350 -5.68 -45.83 3.28
C HIS A 350 -6.19 -45.24 1.95
N ASP A 351 -5.85 -45.85 0.81
CA ASP A 351 -6.22 -45.38 -0.53
C ASP A 351 -7.52 -46.04 -1.07
N ASP A 352 -7.94 -47.19 -0.52
CA ASP A 352 -9.12 -47.95 -0.99
C ASP A 352 -10.40 -47.78 -0.14
N ASP A 353 -10.30 -47.41 1.15
CA ASP A 353 -11.46 -47.45 2.08
C ASP A 353 -12.39 -46.21 2.04
N ASP A 354 -12.01 -45.12 1.33
CA ASP A 354 -12.75 -43.85 1.37
C ASP A 354 -13.77 -43.65 0.22
N HIS A 355 -13.81 -44.57 -0.75
CA HIS A 355 -14.76 -44.45 -1.88
C HIS A 355 -16.14 -45.07 -1.63
N ASP A 356 -16.29 -45.99 -0.66
CA ASP A 356 -17.53 -46.76 -0.45
C ASP A 356 -18.31 -46.47 0.84
N ARG A 357 -17.97 -45.40 1.58
CA ARG A 357 -18.74 -44.98 2.77
C ARG A 357 -19.36 -43.60 2.64
N ARG A 358 -20.43 -43.50 1.83
CA ARG A 358 -21.47 -42.47 2.04
C ARG A 358 -22.30 -42.80 3.29
N GLY A 359 -21.68 -42.67 4.47
CA GLY A 359 -22.39 -42.41 5.72
C GLY A 359 -22.45 -40.90 5.98
N PRO A 360 -23.44 -40.38 6.73
CA PRO A 360 -23.54 -38.95 6.99
C PRO A 360 -22.27 -38.48 7.70
N ARG A 361 -21.53 -37.57 7.04
CA ARG A 361 -20.31 -36.95 7.56
C ARG A 361 -20.54 -36.53 9.01
N ARG A 362 -19.79 -37.10 9.97
CA ARG A 362 -19.62 -36.44 11.27
C ARG A 362 -18.94 -35.10 10.98
N ARG A 363 -19.73 -34.04 11.02
CA ARG A 363 -19.27 -32.66 10.88
C ARG A 363 -18.22 -32.46 11.97
N PHE A 364 -16.95 -32.31 11.58
CA PHE A 364 -15.93 -31.81 12.51
C PHE A 364 -16.38 -30.40 12.89
N GLU A 365 -17.02 -30.26 14.05
CA GLU A 365 -17.34 -28.95 14.58
C GLU A 365 -16.07 -28.37 15.20
N PRO A 366 -15.57 -27.23 14.71
CA PRO A 366 -14.42 -26.59 15.32
C PRO A 366 -14.75 -26.19 16.78
N PRO A 367 -13.74 -26.16 17.67
CA PRO A 367 -13.95 -25.81 19.08
C PRO A 367 -14.69 -24.47 19.25
N PRO A 368 -15.46 -24.28 20.35
CA PRO A 368 -16.25 -23.08 20.59
C PRO A 368 -15.45 -21.77 20.43
N HIS A 369 -14.22 -21.70 20.96
CA HIS A 369 -13.37 -20.51 20.83
C HIS A 369 -12.99 -20.17 19.37
N VAL A 370 -12.82 -21.17 18.50
CA VAL A 370 -12.54 -20.96 17.07
C VAL A 370 -13.80 -20.46 16.36
N ARG A 371 -14.97 -20.98 16.74
CA ARG A 371 -16.27 -20.58 16.19
C ARG A 371 -16.62 -19.15 16.58
N VAL A 372 -16.54 -18.82 17.87
CA VAL A 372 -16.77 -17.46 18.40
C VAL A 372 -15.86 -16.47 17.70
N ARG A 373 -14.55 -16.77 17.61
CA ARG A 373 -13.59 -15.90 16.89
C ARG A 373 -13.96 -15.73 15.42
N LYS A 374 -14.29 -16.81 14.71
CA LYS A 374 -14.64 -16.75 13.29
C LYS A 374 -15.91 -15.94 13.05
N GLN A 375 -16.95 -16.15 13.88
CA GLN A 375 -18.22 -15.46 13.75
C GLN A 375 -18.11 -13.97 14.12
N LEU A 376 -17.40 -13.62 15.21
CA LEU A 376 -17.13 -12.22 15.56
C LEU A 376 -16.34 -11.50 14.45
N LEU A 377 -15.37 -12.18 13.82
CA LEU A 377 -14.62 -11.59 12.72
C LEU A 377 -15.47 -11.36 11.48
N SER A 378 -16.49 -12.19 11.20
CA SER A 378 -17.33 -12.06 10.00
C SER A 378 -18.66 -11.33 10.24
N ILE A 379 -18.90 -10.81 11.44
CA ILE A 379 -20.19 -10.20 11.80
C ILE A 379 -20.47 -8.99 10.90
N ALA A 380 -21.72 -8.90 10.41
CA ALA A 380 -22.21 -7.81 9.57
C ALA A 380 -21.46 -7.61 8.23
N GLU A 381 -20.66 -8.59 7.76
CA GLU A 381 -19.97 -8.50 6.46
C GLU A 381 -20.84 -8.94 5.28
N ASN A 382 -21.96 -9.62 5.53
CA ASN A 382 -22.81 -10.18 4.47
C ASN A 382 -24.24 -9.61 4.53
N PRO A 383 -24.69 -8.85 3.52
CA PRO A 383 -26.04 -8.27 3.51
C PRO A 383 -27.15 -9.34 3.41
N MET A 384 -26.82 -10.57 2.98
CA MET A 384 -27.78 -11.68 2.92
C MET A 384 -27.94 -12.41 4.25
N ARG A 385 -27.06 -12.18 5.23
CA ARG A 385 -27.20 -12.77 6.56
C ARG A 385 -27.80 -11.74 7.51
N PRO A 386 -28.94 -12.05 8.16
CA PRO A 386 -29.50 -11.17 9.16
C PRO A 386 -28.54 -11.05 10.35
N TRP A 387 -28.07 -9.82 10.61
CA TRP A 387 -27.14 -9.55 11.71
C TRP A 387 -27.70 -9.99 13.07
N HIS A 388 -29.03 -9.96 13.26
CA HIS A 388 -29.67 -10.31 14.54
C HIS A 388 -29.50 -11.80 14.89
N GLU A 389 -29.60 -12.69 13.89
CA GLU A 389 -29.31 -14.11 14.07
C GLU A 389 -27.84 -14.35 14.41
N GLU A 390 -26.92 -13.61 13.76
CA GLU A 390 -25.48 -13.72 14.04
C GLU A 390 -25.16 -13.24 15.45
N VAL A 391 -25.72 -12.10 15.87
CA VAL A 391 -25.57 -11.54 17.22
C VAL A 391 -26.04 -12.54 18.27
N GLN A 392 -27.26 -13.08 18.14
CA GLN A 392 -27.78 -14.08 19.07
C GLN A 392 -26.94 -15.36 19.06
N SER A 393 -26.55 -15.85 17.88
CA SER A 393 -25.75 -17.08 17.77
C SER A 393 -24.40 -16.96 18.49
N ILE A 394 -23.71 -15.82 18.36
CA ILE A 394 -22.42 -15.57 18.99
C ILE A 394 -22.60 -15.45 20.51
N ALA A 395 -23.58 -14.67 20.96
CA ALA A 395 -23.85 -14.46 22.37
C ALA A 395 -24.18 -15.79 23.08
N ASN A 396 -25.10 -16.58 22.50
CA ASN A 396 -25.49 -17.88 23.05
C ASN A 396 -24.32 -18.86 23.09
N LEU A 397 -23.53 -18.94 22.00
CA LEU A 397 -22.37 -19.83 21.96
C LEU A 397 -21.34 -19.49 23.06
N MET A 398 -21.14 -18.20 23.33
CA MET A 398 -20.27 -17.74 24.42
C MET A 398 -20.89 -18.09 25.78
N THR A 399 -22.16 -17.77 26.01
CA THR A 399 -22.82 -17.93 27.32
C THR A 399 -23.05 -19.38 27.70
N ASP A 400 -23.29 -20.26 26.73
CA ASP A 400 -23.44 -21.71 26.91
C ASP A 400 -22.12 -22.38 27.31
N ASN A 401 -20.99 -21.76 26.99
CA ASN A 401 -19.64 -22.25 27.27
C ASN A 401 -18.90 -21.35 28.28
N TYR A 402 -19.65 -20.61 29.12
CA TYR A 402 -19.10 -19.58 30.01
C TYR A 402 -18.07 -20.11 31.02
N ASP A 403 -18.18 -21.38 31.43
CA ASP A 403 -17.28 -22.01 32.40
C ASP A 403 -15.84 -22.20 31.86
N ASP A 404 -15.62 -22.04 30.55
CA ASP A 404 -14.28 -22.00 29.95
C ASP A 404 -13.66 -20.60 30.16
N GLU A 405 -12.78 -20.49 31.16
CA GLU A 405 -12.08 -19.24 31.48
C GLU A 405 -11.27 -18.68 30.29
N MET A 406 -10.68 -19.57 29.49
CA MET A 406 -9.88 -19.17 28.33
C MET A 406 -10.79 -18.60 27.23
N LEU A 407 -11.96 -19.21 27.01
CA LEU A 407 -12.96 -18.67 26.08
C LEU A 407 -13.44 -17.29 26.53
N ARG A 408 -13.81 -17.15 27.80
CA ARG A 408 -14.31 -15.89 28.38
C ARG A 408 -13.30 -14.76 28.26
N GLY A 409 -12.05 -15.01 28.66
CA GLY A 409 -10.97 -14.03 28.54
C GLY A 409 -10.72 -13.62 27.08
N ASN A 410 -10.58 -14.61 26.19
CA ASN A 410 -10.37 -14.37 24.77
C ASN A 410 -11.54 -13.65 24.09
N PHE A 411 -12.78 -13.89 24.53
CA PHE A 411 -13.96 -13.19 24.01
C PHE A 411 -13.89 -11.70 24.32
N VAL A 412 -13.65 -11.33 25.58
CA VAL A 412 -13.53 -9.92 26.00
C VAL A 412 -12.34 -9.25 25.29
N ASP A 413 -11.19 -9.90 25.24
CA ASP A 413 -10.00 -9.36 24.58
C ASP A 413 -10.23 -9.17 23.08
N LEU A 414 -10.95 -10.09 22.44
CA LEU A 414 -11.29 -9.98 21.02
C LEU A 414 -12.28 -8.85 20.76
N ILE A 415 -13.27 -8.63 21.62
CA ILE A 415 -14.19 -7.49 21.48
C ILE A 415 -13.44 -6.16 21.56
N LEU A 416 -12.58 -5.99 22.57
CA LEU A 416 -11.76 -4.78 22.74
C LEU A 416 -10.78 -4.57 21.59
N GLN A 417 -10.21 -5.66 21.05
CA GLN A 417 -9.34 -5.60 19.89
C GLN A 417 -10.12 -5.19 18.64
N LEU A 418 -11.29 -5.78 18.39
CA LEU A 418 -12.10 -5.49 17.22
C LEU A 418 -12.71 -4.09 17.23
N SER A 419 -13.03 -3.52 18.40
CA SER A 419 -13.55 -2.14 18.49
C SER A 419 -12.52 -1.10 18.03
N VAL A 420 -11.22 -1.39 18.18
CA VAL A 420 -10.14 -0.53 17.72
C VAL A 420 -9.69 -0.90 16.31
N GLU A 421 -9.58 -2.20 15.98
CA GLU A 421 -9.09 -2.64 14.67
C GLU A 421 -10.12 -2.54 13.54
N GLN A 422 -11.42 -2.66 13.86
CA GLN A 422 -12.52 -2.72 12.91
C GLN A 422 -13.72 -1.87 13.39
N PRO A 423 -13.56 -0.53 13.44
CA PRO A 423 -14.50 0.38 14.11
C PRO A 423 -15.91 0.38 13.52
N LEU A 424 -16.07 0.01 12.24
CA LEU A 424 -17.38 -0.17 11.59
C LEU A 424 -18.24 -1.25 12.27
N LYS A 425 -17.62 -2.20 12.99
CA LYS A 425 -18.32 -3.30 13.67
C LYS A 425 -18.74 -2.96 15.09
N THR A 426 -18.28 -1.84 15.66
CA THR A 426 -18.51 -1.49 17.07
C THR A 426 -19.97 -1.58 17.53
N PRO A 427 -20.98 -1.09 16.79
CA PRO A 427 -22.38 -1.26 17.19
C PRO A 427 -22.81 -2.74 17.28
N PHE A 428 -22.36 -3.58 16.35
CA PHE A 428 -22.70 -5.01 16.32
C PHE A 428 -21.99 -5.79 17.42
N LEU A 429 -20.75 -5.42 17.76
CA LEU A 429 -20.04 -5.97 18.91
C LEU A 429 -20.76 -5.62 20.22
N ALA A 430 -21.23 -4.38 20.36
CA ALA A 430 -22.03 -3.95 21.51
C ALA A 430 -23.35 -4.73 21.60
N ALA A 431 -24.01 -5.02 20.47
CA ALA A 431 -25.20 -5.87 20.46
C ALA A 431 -24.94 -7.30 20.96
N VAL A 432 -23.81 -7.91 20.60
CA VAL A 432 -23.41 -9.23 21.14
C VAL A 432 -23.27 -9.18 22.66
N ILE A 433 -22.67 -8.10 23.20
CA ILE A 433 -22.53 -7.90 24.65
C ILE A 433 -23.89 -7.71 25.32
N LEU A 434 -24.77 -6.88 24.74
CA LEU A 434 -26.13 -6.64 25.23
C LEU A 434 -26.93 -7.94 25.34
N VAL A 435 -26.87 -8.79 24.32
CA VAL A 435 -27.52 -10.10 24.34
C VAL A 435 -26.83 -11.07 25.31
N ALA A 436 -25.50 -11.06 25.39
CA ALA A 436 -24.79 -11.90 26.37
C ALA A 436 -25.17 -11.55 27.82
N ASN A 437 -25.41 -10.27 28.11
CA ASN A 437 -25.84 -9.78 29.41
C ASN A 437 -27.19 -10.37 29.86
N THR A 438 -28.12 -10.63 28.94
CA THR A 438 -29.42 -11.23 29.28
C THR A 438 -29.29 -12.66 29.79
N ASN A 439 -28.17 -13.32 29.51
CA ASN A 439 -27.92 -14.72 29.87
C ASN A 439 -26.89 -14.86 31.01
N LYS A 440 -25.84 -14.03 31.00
CA LYS A 440 -24.72 -14.05 31.97
C LYS A 440 -24.24 -12.63 32.24
N VAL A 441 -24.65 -12.04 33.37
CA VAL A 441 -24.36 -10.65 33.70
C VAL A 441 -22.87 -10.40 34.01
N GLU A 442 -22.18 -11.40 34.56
CA GLU A 442 -20.80 -11.29 35.03
C GLU A 442 -19.79 -11.07 33.89
N ILE A 443 -20.18 -11.31 32.62
CA ILE A 443 -19.32 -11.00 31.47
C ILE A 443 -19.13 -9.50 31.28
N VAL A 444 -20.15 -8.71 31.61
CA VAL A 444 -20.15 -7.26 31.41
C VAL A 444 -19.20 -6.61 32.41
N ASP A 445 -19.19 -7.08 33.67
CA ASP A 445 -18.27 -6.56 34.69
C ASP A 445 -16.80 -6.78 34.29
N LEU A 446 -16.47 -7.96 33.74
CA LEU A 446 -15.13 -8.26 33.24
C LEU A 446 -14.75 -7.37 32.06
N LEU A 447 -15.69 -7.13 31.13
CA LEU A 447 -15.49 -6.24 29.99
C LEU A 447 -15.26 -4.79 30.45
N LEU A 448 -16.13 -4.25 31.31
CA LEU A 448 -16.06 -2.87 31.78
C LEU A 448 -14.76 -2.60 32.56
N ALA A 449 -14.29 -3.55 33.38
CA ALA A 449 -13.01 -3.43 34.07
C ALA A 449 -11.82 -3.33 33.09
N LYS A 450 -11.77 -4.19 32.07
CA LYS A 450 -10.70 -4.14 31.04
C LYS A 450 -10.81 -2.91 30.15
N LEU A 451 -12.02 -2.50 29.79
CA LEU A 451 -12.29 -1.33 28.96
C LEU A 451 -11.90 -0.03 29.68
N ALA A 452 -12.25 0.12 30.95
CA ALA A 452 -11.86 1.27 31.77
C ALA A 452 -10.32 1.38 31.85
N ALA A 453 -9.63 0.29 32.16
CA ALA A 453 -8.16 0.26 32.20
C ALA A 453 -7.53 0.57 30.82
N ALA A 454 -8.13 0.08 29.73
CA ALA A 454 -7.67 0.39 28.38
C ALA A 454 -7.82 1.89 28.06
N ILE A 455 -8.93 2.52 28.46
CA ILE A 455 -9.15 3.96 28.26
C ILE A 455 -8.12 4.79 29.05
N GLU A 456 -7.90 4.48 30.34
CA GLU A 456 -6.89 5.18 31.16
C GLU A 456 -5.49 5.11 30.54
N ASN A 457 -5.07 3.92 30.12
CA ASN A 457 -3.75 3.71 29.51
C ASN A 457 -3.60 4.47 28.19
N ASN A 458 -4.64 4.50 27.35
CA ASN A 458 -4.60 5.21 26.06
C ASN A 458 -4.65 6.73 26.23
N ILE A 459 -5.38 7.25 27.23
CA ILE A 459 -5.35 8.68 27.57
C ILE A 459 -3.94 9.07 28.04
N ALA A 460 -3.33 8.27 28.93
CA ALA A 460 -1.98 8.53 29.42
C ALA A 460 -0.91 8.49 28.30
N ALA A 461 -1.12 7.63 27.29
CA ALA A 461 -0.23 7.55 26.12
C ALA A 461 -0.51 8.62 25.04
N GLY A 462 -1.64 9.34 25.11
CA GLY A 462 -2.08 10.25 24.06
C GLY A 462 -2.58 9.54 22.79
N GLU A 463 -3.10 8.31 22.90
CA GLU A 463 -3.65 7.55 21.77
C GLU A 463 -5.11 7.90 21.52
N TRP A 464 -5.36 9.16 21.12
CA TRP A 464 -6.70 9.76 21.07
C TRP A 464 -7.69 9.07 20.14
N ARG A 465 -7.24 8.42 19.05
CA ARG A 465 -8.13 7.58 18.22
C ARG A 465 -8.66 6.38 18.99
N ASP A 466 -7.81 5.69 19.73
CA ASP A 466 -8.20 4.47 20.45
C ASP A 466 -9.11 4.85 21.62
N VAL A 467 -8.84 5.97 22.30
CA VAL A 467 -9.75 6.58 23.28
C VAL A 467 -11.12 6.84 22.66
N LYS A 468 -11.18 7.50 21.49
CA LYS A 468 -12.44 7.76 20.76
C LYS A 468 -13.20 6.46 20.46
N LEU A 469 -12.51 5.42 19.97
CA LEU A 469 -13.13 4.15 19.59
C LEU A 469 -13.65 3.37 20.80
N TYR A 470 -12.91 3.38 21.92
CA TYR A 470 -13.38 2.79 23.18
C TYR A 470 -14.54 3.56 23.81
N LEU A 471 -14.54 4.89 23.74
CA LEU A 471 -15.68 5.71 24.17
C LEU A 471 -16.91 5.46 23.31
N LYS A 472 -16.77 5.23 22.00
CA LYS A 472 -17.88 4.79 21.14
C LYS A 472 -18.43 3.42 21.53
N LEU A 473 -17.56 2.47 21.90
CA LEU A 473 -18.00 1.17 22.41
C LEU A 473 -18.79 1.35 23.71
N LEU A 474 -18.28 2.14 24.67
CA LEU A 474 -18.99 2.47 25.90
C LEU A 474 -20.34 3.18 25.62
N ALA A 475 -20.36 4.11 24.68
CA ALA A 475 -21.57 4.82 24.29
C ALA A 475 -22.65 3.89 23.72
N CYS A 476 -22.25 2.91 22.89
CA CYS A 476 -23.17 1.86 22.42
C CYS A 476 -23.70 0.97 23.57
N LEU A 477 -22.99 0.89 24.69
CA LEU A 477 -23.38 0.14 25.89
C LEU A 477 -24.11 1.01 26.94
N GLN A 478 -24.46 2.27 26.62
CA GLN A 478 -25.04 3.21 27.58
C GLN A 478 -26.29 2.66 28.30
N SER A 479 -27.10 1.85 27.64
CA SER A 479 -28.30 1.24 28.25
C SER A 479 -27.99 0.27 29.40
N LEU A 480 -26.78 -0.31 29.43
CA LEU A 480 -26.30 -1.20 30.49
C LEU A 480 -25.71 -0.47 31.69
N LEU A 481 -25.47 0.83 31.61
CA LEU A 481 -24.74 1.56 32.64
C LEU A 481 -25.69 2.13 33.70
N GLU A 482 -25.25 2.04 34.96
CA GLU A 482 -25.89 2.71 36.08
C GLU A 482 -25.56 4.21 36.12
N GLY A 483 -26.40 4.98 36.81
CA GLY A 483 -26.21 6.41 37.02
C GLY A 483 -26.11 7.16 35.69
N ASP A 484 -25.05 7.96 35.55
CA ASP A 484 -24.83 8.84 34.40
C ASP A 484 -24.04 8.17 33.25
N GLY A 485 -23.65 6.90 33.40
CA GLY A 485 -22.91 6.15 32.39
C GLY A 485 -21.64 6.86 31.91
N VAL A 486 -21.60 7.17 30.61
CA VAL A 486 -20.42 7.77 29.95
C VAL A 486 -20.25 9.27 30.21
N PHE A 487 -21.25 10.00 30.71
CA PHE A 487 -21.16 11.46 30.84
C PHE A 487 -20.01 11.97 31.75
N PRO A 488 -19.73 11.39 32.93
CA PRO A 488 -18.67 11.89 33.81
C PRO A 488 -17.29 11.94 33.14
N ILE A 489 -16.93 10.92 32.36
CA ILE A 489 -15.65 10.93 31.63
C ILE A 489 -15.62 11.99 30.53
N LEU A 490 -16.75 12.28 29.87
CA LEU A 490 -16.83 13.34 28.88
C LEU A 490 -16.70 14.73 29.51
N GLU A 491 -17.25 14.93 30.71
CA GLU A 491 -17.09 16.17 31.47
C GLU A 491 -15.66 16.38 31.94
N ASP A 492 -15.00 15.34 32.45
CA ASP A 492 -13.59 15.41 32.86
C ASP A 492 -12.67 15.70 31.65
N LEU A 493 -12.92 15.09 30.48
CA LEU A 493 -12.20 15.39 29.24
C LEU A 493 -12.42 16.84 28.81
N PHE A 494 -13.64 17.36 28.93
CA PHE A 494 -13.94 18.75 28.61
C PHE A 494 -13.22 19.71 29.54
N SER A 495 -13.20 19.45 30.86
CA SER A 495 -12.44 20.26 31.81
C SER A 495 -10.96 20.36 31.43
N ARG A 496 -10.35 19.25 30.99
CA ARG A 496 -8.96 19.27 30.48
C ARG A 496 -8.81 20.05 29.19
N ALA A 497 -9.78 19.98 28.29
CA ALA A 497 -9.76 20.77 27.07
C ALA A 497 -9.78 22.29 27.37
N VAL A 498 -10.58 22.72 28.35
CA VAL A 498 -10.64 24.12 28.80
C VAL A 498 -9.32 24.58 29.41
N ASP A 499 -8.71 23.76 30.28
CA ASP A 499 -7.42 24.07 30.90
C ASP A 499 -6.34 24.33 29.83
N LEU A 500 -6.30 23.49 28.79
CA LEU A 500 -5.35 23.58 27.69
C LEU A 500 -5.59 24.82 26.80
N GLN A 501 -6.84 25.07 26.40
CA GLN A 501 -7.19 26.23 25.59
C GLN A 501 -6.96 27.56 26.33
N THR A 502 -7.19 27.58 27.64
CA THR A 502 -6.90 28.74 28.49
C THR A 502 -5.40 29.01 28.58
N ALA A 503 -4.58 27.96 28.59
CA ALA A 503 -3.12 28.10 28.59
C ALA A 503 -2.56 28.54 27.23
N SER A 504 -3.18 28.10 26.13
CA SER A 504 -2.78 28.41 24.76
C SER A 504 -3.96 28.23 23.81
N SER A 505 -4.45 29.31 23.20
CA SER A 505 -5.52 29.26 22.19
C SER A 505 -5.14 28.47 20.92
N ASP A 506 -3.83 28.28 20.69
CA ASP A 506 -3.29 27.48 19.58
C ASP A 506 -3.09 26.00 19.95
N ASP A 507 -3.63 25.53 21.08
CA ASP A 507 -3.48 24.14 21.50
C ASP A 507 -4.34 23.19 20.66
N THR A 508 -3.72 22.15 20.11
CA THR A 508 -4.40 21.16 19.25
C THR A 508 -4.94 19.96 20.03
N ILE A 509 -4.50 19.73 21.27
CA ILE A 509 -5.02 18.65 22.11
C ILE A 509 -6.42 19.00 22.59
N GLY A 510 -6.64 20.23 23.08
CA GLY A 510 -7.96 20.66 23.55
C GLY A 510 -9.03 20.57 22.47
N THR A 511 -8.70 20.92 21.21
CA THR A 511 -9.63 20.75 20.08
C THR A 511 -9.88 19.28 19.74
N GLU A 512 -8.87 18.41 19.85
CA GLU A 512 -9.03 16.97 19.67
C GLU A 512 -9.96 16.36 20.74
N LEU A 513 -9.80 16.75 22.01
CA LEU A 513 -10.67 16.28 23.10
C LEU A 513 -12.14 16.64 22.86
N VAL A 514 -12.41 17.87 22.42
CA VAL A 514 -13.76 18.28 22.04
C VAL A 514 -14.28 17.46 20.86
N LYS A 515 -13.45 17.20 19.85
CA LYS A 515 -13.82 16.32 18.70
C LYS A 515 -14.22 14.92 19.16
N VAL A 516 -13.47 14.33 20.10
CA VAL A 516 -13.78 13.02 20.70
C VAL A 516 -15.12 13.04 21.42
N ILE A 517 -15.41 14.08 22.20
CA ILE A 517 -16.69 14.25 22.91
C ILE A 517 -17.85 14.33 21.91
N LEU A 518 -17.75 15.23 20.93
CA LEU A 518 -18.81 15.46 19.94
C LEU A 518 -19.09 14.21 19.08
N LEU A 519 -18.08 13.42 18.75
CA LEU A 519 -18.24 12.16 18.00
C LEU A 519 -18.79 11.01 18.86
N THR A 520 -18.76 11.12 20.18
CA THR A 520 -19.30 10.11 21.10
C THR A 520 -20.80 10.31 21.34
N ILE A 521 -21.27 11.55 21.43
CA ILE A 521 -22.66 11.92 21.72
C ILE A 521 -23.69 11.18 20.83
N PRO A 522 -23.55 11.12 19.49
CA PRO A 522 -24.51 10.41 18.65
C PRO A 522 -24.70 8.93 19.00
N TYR A 523 -23.64 8.25 19.43
CA TYR A 523 -23.74 6.84 19.80
C TYR A 523 -24.47 6.65 21.13
N ILE A 524 -24.31 7.58 22.08
CA ILE A 524 -25.06 7.59 23.36
C ILE A 524 -26.56 7.75 23.06
N MET A 525 -26.90 8.73 22.23
CA MET A 525 -28.30 9.03 21.86
C MET A 525 -28.92 7.92 21.00
N ALA A 526 -28.11 7.22 20.19
CA ALA A 526 -28.55 6.05 19.45
C ALA A 526 -28.82 4.82 20.36
N ALA A 527 -28.02 4.63 21.41
CA ALA A 527 -28.14 3.51 22.34
C ALA A 527 -29.35 3.65 23.29
N ALA A 528 -29.58 4.85 23.83
CA ALA A 528 -30.66 5.13 24.78
C ALA A 528 -31.50 6.36 24.36
N PRO A 529 -32.36 6.21 23.32
CA PRO A 529 -33.16 7.32 22.81
C PRO A 529 -34.12 7.85 23.87
N GLY A 530 -34.24 9.17 23.97
CA GLY A 530 -35.25 9.78 24.83
C GLY A 530 -34.83 10.04 26.29
N GLN A 531 -33.66 9.54 26.73
CA GLN A 531 -33.24 9.60 28.14
C GLN A 531 -32.24 10.72 28.48
N TRP A 532 -31.33 11.06 27.56
CA TRP A 532 -30.13 11.86 27.87
C TRP A 532 -30.11 13.28 27.27
N GLN A 533 -31.24 13.79 26.78
CA GLN A 533 -31.30 15.04 26.02
C GLN A 533 -30.80 16.25 26.82
N GLN A 534 -31.18 16.38 28.09
CA GLN A 534 -30.78 17.53 28.90
C GLN A 534 -29.27 17.55 29.12
N LYS A 535 -28.69 16.40 29.52
CA LYS A 535 -27.24 16.30 29.75
C LYS A 535 -26.43 16.54 28.49
N THR A 536 -26.92 16.04 27.37
CA THR A 536 -26.32 16.30 26.07
C THR A 536 -26.39 17.79 25.72
N ALA A 537 -27.52 18.46 25.96
CA ALA A 537 -27.65 19.89 25.74
C ALA A 537 -26.66 20.69 26.61
N ASP A 538 -26.59 20.39 27.92
CA ASP A 538 -25.67 21.06 28.85
C ASP A 538 -24.20 20.87 28.42
N LEU A 539 -23.83 19.68 27.95
CA LEU A 539 -22.47 19.39 27.47
C LEU A 539 -22.19 20.09 26.13
N MET A 540 -23.17 20.16 25.22
CA MET A 540 -23.03 20.86 23.95
C MET A 540 -22.89 22.37 24.13
N ASP A 541 -23.60 22.97 25.09
CA ASP A 541 -23.46 24.38 25.42
C ASP A 541 -22.05 24.69 25.94
N LYS A 542 -21.46 23.77 26.72
CA LYS A 542 -20.06 23.86 27.15
C LYS A 542 -19.08 23.76 25.98
N THR A 543 -19.26 22.80 25.06
CA THR A 543 -18.34 22.61 23.93
C THR A 543 -18.36 23.74 22.90
N GLU A 544 -19.46 24.49 22.81
CA GLU A 544 -19.59 25.67 21.93
C GLU A 544 -18.49 26.72 22.20
N ILE A 545 -18.03 26.84 23.45
CA ILE A 545 -16.97 27.80 23.84
C ILE A 545 -15.69 27.57 23.03
N ILE A 546 -15.30 26.31 22.85
CA ILE A 546 -14.10 25.93 22.09
C ILE A 546 -14.42 25.76 20.60
N ALA A 547 -15.58 25.18 20.27
CA ALA A 547 -15.94 24.89 18.88
C ALA A 547 -16.31 26.14 18.07
N GLY A 548 -16.75 27.21 18.74
CA GLY A 548 -17.12 28.49 18.13
C GLY A 548 -15.94 29.40 17.80
N GLU A 549 -14.77 29.17 18.42
CA GLU A 549 -13.55 29.95 18.16
C GLU A 549 -12.70 29.32 17.04
N PRO A 550 -12.39 30.06 15.95
CA PRO A 550 -11.58 29.53 14.86
C PRO A 550 -10.10 29.45 15.28
N HIS A 551 -9.49 28.29 15.04
CA HIS A 551 -8.06 28.09 15.32
C HIS A 551 -7.19 28.89 14.33
N ALA A 552 -6.06 29.45 14.79
CA ALA A 552 -5.19 30.32 13.97
C ALA A 552 -4.71 29.66 12.64
N LEU A 553 -4.38 28.37 12.69
CA LEU A 553 -3.99 27.58 11.51
C LEU A 553 -5.13 27.31 10.50
N GLN A 554 -6.41 27.48 10.86
CA GLN A 554 -7.55 27.09 10.03
C GLN A 554 -7.51 27.74 8.64
N ALA A 555 -7.24 29.04 8.56
CA ALA A 555 -7.15 29.75 7.28
C ALA A 555 -6.01 29.25 6.38
N LEU A 556 -4.91 28.78 6.98
CA LEU A 556 -3.74 28.29 6.25
C LEU A 556 -3.94 26.88 5.68
N ILE A 557 -4.79 26.07 6.32
CA ILE A 557 -5.07 24.68 5.92
C ILE A 557 -6.36 24.53 5.10
N ASP A 558 -7.08 25.62 4.84
CA ASP A 558 -8.26 25.59 3.96
C ASP A 558 -7.86 25.14 2.54
N PRO A 559 -8.50 24.06 2.02
CA PRO A 559 -8.15 23.46 0.74
C PRO A 559 -8.41 24.38 -0.45
N TYR A 560 -9.26 25.40 -0.29
CA TYR A 560 -9.60 26.36 -1.33
C TYR A 560 -9.11 27.75 -0.98
N HIS A 561 -8.76 28.51 -2.01
CA HIS A 561 -8.48 29.91 -1.93
C HIS A 561 -9.70 30.68 -2.48
N PRO A 562 -10.25 31.65 -1.72
CA PRO A 562 -11.26 32.56 -2.28
C PRO A 562 -10.57 33.41 -3.34
N GLU A 563 -10.99 33.31 -4.59
CA GLU A 563 -10.44 34.13 -5.67
C GLU A 563 -11.37 35.33 -5.90
N ALA A 564 -10.82 36.54 -5.87
CA ALA A 564 -11.48 37.80 -6.30
C ALA A 564 -12.97 37.98 -5.90
N GLY A 565 -13.39 37.46 -4.73
CA GLY A 565 -14.76 37.58 -4.24
C GLY A 565 -15.70 36.40 -4.54
N GLU A 566 -15.23 35.30 -5.12
CA GLU A 566 -16.01 34.07 -5.25
C GLU A 566 -16.09 33.31 -3.92
N GLU A 567 -17.31 32.94 -3.49
CA GLU A 567 -17.53 32.07 -2.33
C GLU A 567 -16.86 30.70 -2.52
N SER A 568 -16.29 30.15 -1.45
CA SER A 568 -15.64 28.82 -1.45
C SER A 568 -16.61 27.76 -2.02
N PRO A 569 -16.14 26.83 -2.86
CA PRO A 569 -17.00 25.78 -3.42
C PRO A 569 -17.51 24.80 -2.35
N THR A 570 -16.98 24.88 -1.13
CA THR A 570 -17.44 24.09 0.01
C THR A 570 -17.48 24.95 1.26
N VAL A 571 -18.27 24.53 2.24
CA VAL A 571 -18.30 25.13 3.57
C VAL A 571 -16.96 24.86 4.26
N SER A 572 -16.04 25.83 4.22
CA SER A 572 -14.72 25.79 4.89
C SER A 572 -14.82 25.93 6.42
N MET A 573 -15.63 25.10 7.06
CA MET A 573 -15.78 25.08 8.52
C MET A 573 -14.78 24.10 9.15
N SER A 574 -14.34 24.42 10.36
CA SER A 574 -13.60 23.46 11.20
C SER A 574 -14.46 22.23 11.48
N MET A 575 -13.85 21.05 11.59
CA MET A 575 -14.57 19.81 11.88
C MET A 575 -15.37 19.89 13.18
N ILE A 576 -14.78 20.49 14.23
CA ILE A 576 -15.47 20.67 15.52
C ILE A 576 -16.66 21.64 15.41
N GLY A 577 -16.51 22.75 14.70
CA GLY A 577 -17.60 23.71 14.49
C GLY A 577 -18.71 23.11 13.60
N LEU A 578 -18.35 22.27 12.63
CA LEU A 578 -19.29 21.54 11.80
C LEU A 578 -20.10 20.54 12.63
N LEU A 579 -19.42 19.70 13.41
CA LEU A 579 -20.04 18.73 14.32
C LEU A 579 -20.97 19.42 15.31
N GLN A 580 -20.53 20.51 15.93
CA GLN A 580 -21.32 21.28 16.88
C GLN A 580 -22.65 21.74 16.26
N LYS A 581 -22.61 22.37 15.06
CA LYS A 581 -23.83 22.80 14.36
C LYS A 581 -24.72 21.63 13.92
N GLN A 582 -24.13 20.54 13.42
CA GLN A 582 -24.87 19.35 13.02
C GLN A 582 -25.59 18.71 14.21
N LEU A 583 -24.94 18.64 15.38
CA LEU A 583 -25.55 18.12 16.60
C LEU A 583 -26.65 19.01 17.14
N GLN A 584 -26.51 20.34 17.05
CA GLN A 584 -27.59 21.28 17.38
C GLN A 584 -28.81 21.09 16.48
N GLY A 585 -28.58 20.88 15.17
CA GLY A 585 -29.63 20.51 14.22
C GLY A 585 -30.30 19.19 14.62
N GLU A 586 -29.52 18.16 14.90
CA GLU A 586 -30.02 16.84 15.29
C GLU A 586 -30.81 16.87 16.62
N ALA A 587 -30.38 17.70 17.57
CA ALA A 587 -31.10 17.94 18.83
C ALA A 587 -32.48 18.55 18.58
N SER A 588 -32.59 19.48 17.63
CA SER A 588 -33.88 20.07 17.23
C SER A 588 -34.82 19.08 16.53
N SER A 589 -34.25 18.09 15.85
CA SER A 589 -34.97 17.00 15.17
C SER A 589 -35.27 15.80 16.07
N GLY A 590 -34.90 15.84 17.35
CA GLY A 590 -35.22 14.78 18.32
C GLY A 590 -34.32 13.54 18.24
N TRP A 591 -33.08 13.68 17.74
CA TRP A 591 -32.08 12.60 17.71
C TRP A 591 -32.49 11.34 16.93
N GLU A 592 -33.03 11.53 15.73
CA GLU A 592 -33.42 10.41 14.85
C GLU A 592 -32.22 9.52 14.49
N LEU A 593 -31.09 10.14 14.16
CA LEU A 593 -29.80 9.49 13.85
C LEU A 593 -29.95 8.32 12.86
N THR A 594 -30.68 8.60 11.77
CA THR A 594 -31.16 7.57 10.83
C THR A 594 -30.06 6.74 10.17
N CYS A 595 -28.84 7.26 10.09
CA CYS A 595 -27.69 6.57 9.51
C CYS A 595 -27.07 5.51 10.44
N LEU A 596 -27.13 5.69 11.76
CA LEU A 596 -26.48 4.78 12.72
C LEU A 596 -27.27 3.47 12.85
N PRO A 597 -26.60 2.31 12.77
CA PRO A 597 -27.27 1.03 12.99
C PRO A 597 -27.65 0.89 14.48
N ARG A 598 -28.78 0.24 14.74
CA ARG A 598 -29.24 -0.10 16.10
C ARG A 598 -29.39 -1.61 16.24
N PRO A 599 -28.28 -2.38 16.21
CA PRO A 599 -28.30 -3.84 16.21
C PRO A 599 -28.75 -4.48 17.54
N TRP A 600 -29.43 -3.72 18.40
CA TRP A 600 -30.12 -4.17 19.62
C TRP A 600 -31.63 -3.95 19.55
N LYS A 601 -32.15 -3.40 18.45
CA LYS A 601 -33.59 -3.36 18.15
C LYS A 601 -33.95 -4.56 17.27
N PHE A 602 -34.42 -5.62 17.89
CA PHE A 602 -34.76 -6.86 17.19
C PHE A 602 -36.05 -6.72 16.38
N PRO A 603 -36.23 -7.51 15.30
CA PRO A 603 -37.49 -7.54 14.55
C PRO A 603 -38.69 -7.86 15.45
N ILE A 604 -39.90 -7.45 15.03
CA ILE A 604 -41.17 -7.69 15.76
C ILE A 604 -41.43 -9.20 15.97
N GLU A 605 -40.75 -10.07 15.24
CA GLU A 605 -40.86 -11.53 15.39
C GLU A 605 -40.13 -12.05 16.65
N ASP A 606 -39.17 -11.29 17.19
CA ASP A 606 -38.31 -11.66 18.32
C ASP A 606 -38.66 -10.89 19.62
N ILE A 607 -39.97 -10.74 19.93
CA ILE A 607 -40.46 -9.95 21.08
C ILE A 607 -39.86 -10.43 22.41
N GLU A 608 -39.68 -11.74 22.59
CA GLU A 608 -39.11 -12.28 23.83
C GLU A 608 -37.69 -11.78 24.08
N GLN A 609 -36.85 -11.77 23.04
CA GLN A 609 -35.47 -11.28 23.15
C GLN A 609 -35.44 -9.76 23.37
N GLN A 610 -36.33 -9.02 22.71
CA GLN A 610 -36.46 -7.57 22.94
C GLN A 610 -36.87 -7.27 24.40
N SER A 611 -37.84 -8.00 24.94
CA SER A 611 -38.28 -7.85 26.34
C SER A 611 -37.15 -8.13 27.33
N LYS A 612 -36.31 -9.15 27.07
CA LYS A 612 -35.14 -9.47 27.90
C LYS A 612 -34.08 -8.35 27.87
N LEU A 613 -33.92 -7.68 26.72
CA LEU A 613 -33.02 -6.54 26.59
C LEU A 613 -33.54 -5.30 27.30
N ASP A 614 -34.85 -5.05 27.23
CA ASP A 614 -35.48 -3.89 27.88
C ASP A 614 -35.42 -4.00 29.41
N GLU A 615 -35.44 -5.23 29.95
CA GLU A 615 -35.36 -5.53 31.40
C GLU A 615 -33.96 -5.99 31.87
N CYS A 616 -32.92 -5.81 31.06
CA CYS A 616 -31.59 -6.33 31.36
C CYS A 616 -30.93 -5.66 32.59
N ALA A 617 -30.03 -6.40 33.25
CA ALA A 617 -29.29 -5.92 34.42
C ALA A 617 -28.37 -4.76 34.04
N LYS A 618 -28.31 -3.75 34.93
CA LYS A 618 -27.39 -2.61 34.80
C LYS A 618 -26.15 -2.82 35.65
N HIS A 619 -25.07 -2.14 35.26
CA HIS A 619 -23.73 -2.29 35.81
C HIS A 619 -23.12 -0.92 36.14
N ALA A 620 -22.40 -0.84 37.26
CA ALA A 620 -21.61 0.32 37.60
C ALA A 620 -20.38 0.41 36.69
N LEU A 621 -20.16 1.57 36.06
CA LEU A 621 -18.93 1.84 35.31
C LEU A 621 -17.76 2.06 36.29
N PRO A 622 -16.65 1.30 36.20
CA PRO A 622 -15.47 1.58 37.00
C PRO A 622 -14.95 3.00 36.78
N ALA A 623 -14.47 3.66 37.84
CA ALA A 623 -13.94 5.02 37.74
C ALA A 623 -12.73 5.06 36.79
N ILE A 624 -12.80 5.93 35.78
CA ILE A 624 -11.73 6.15 34.81
C ILE A 624 -11.04 7.47 35.16
N LYS A 625 -9.76 7.42 35.52
CA LYS A 625 -8.98 8.60 35.91
C LYS A 625 -8.32 9.26 34.71
N ILE A 626 -8.57 10.56 34.56
CA ILE A 626 -7.88 11.39 33.56
C ILE A 626 -6.66 12.05 34.21
N PRO A 627 -5.44 11.88 33.65
CA PRO A 627 -4.25 12.55 34.14
C PRO A 627 -4.40 14.08 34.18
N GLU A 628 -3.74 14.74 35.14
CA GLU A 628 -3.72 16.21 35.22
C GLU A 628 -3.07 16.85 33.99
N THR A 629 -2.01 16.22 33.47
CA THR A 629 -1.35 16.63 32.23
C THR A 629 -1.59 15.57 31.17
N VAL A 630 -2.26 15.95 30.08
CA VAL A 630 -2.46 15.10 28.90
C VAL A 630 -1.40 15.42 27.84
N VAL A 631 -1.09 14.44 26.99
CA VAL A 631 -0.06 14.55 25.94
C VAL A 631 -0.67 14.35 24.56
N ALA A 632 -0.12 14.99 23.53
CA ALA A 632 -0.59 14.84 22.16
C ALA A 632 -0.42 13.40 21.60
N GLY A 633 0.47 12.60 22.21
CA GLY A 633 0.81 11.26 21.76
C GLY A 633 1.82 11.25 20.60
N PRO A 634 1.97 10.11 19.90
CA PRO A 634 2.92 9.96 18.80
C PRO A 634 2.41 10.53 17.47
N ARG A 635 1.12 10.83 17.36
CA ARG A 635 0.50 11.38 16.15
C ARG A 635 0.36 12.89 16.28
N PRO A 636 0.90 13.68 15.33
CA PRO A 636 0.76 15.12 15.39
C PRO A 636 -0.69 15.51 15.16
N LEU A 637 -1.24 16.34 16.05
CA LEU A 637 -2.60 16.83 16.01
C LEU A 637 -2.64 18.20 15.33
N PHE A 638 -3.57 18.37 14.39
CA PHE A 638 -3.83 19.63 13.70
C PHE A 638 -5.34 19.86 13.60
N PRO A 639 -5.79 21.12 13.52
CA PRO A 639 -7.17 21.40 13.16
C PRO A 639 -7.54 20.73 11.83
N GLU A 640 -8.77 20.27 11.72
CA GLU A 640 -9.30 19.62 10.52
C GLU A 640 -10.39 20.48 9.88
N ILE A 641 -10.42 20.51 8.55
CA ILE A 641 -11.47 21.16 7.75
C ILE A 641 -12.20 20.08 6.95
N TYR A 642 -13.53 20.18 6.90
CA TYR A 642 -14.33 19.27 6.11
C TYR A 642 -14.07 19.48 4.62
N PHE A 643 -13.74 18.41 3.91
CA PHE A 643 -13.45 18.43 2.46
C PHE A 643 -14.28 17.39 1.74
N THR A 644 -14.88 17.78 0.62
CA THR A 644 -15.63 16.87 -0.26
C THR A 644 -15.37 17.16 -1.73
N VAL A 645 -15.35 16.10 -2.55
CA VAL A 645 -15.24 16.17 -4.02
C VAL A 645 -16.58 15.99 -4.74
N TYR A 646 -17.69 15.99 -4.01
CA TYR A 646 -19.05 15.81 -4.53
C TYR A 646 -19.99 16.99 -4.20
N ALA A 647 -19.45 18.16 -3.87
CA ALA A 647 -20.25 19.38 -3.70
C ALA A 647 -20.86 19.87 -5.02
N ASP A 648 -21.91 20.69 -4.92
CA ASP A 648 -22.63 21.35 -6.02
C ASP A 648 -23.13 20.40 -7.13
N GLN A 649 -23.50 19.18 -6.77
CA GLN A 649 -24.10 18.23 -7.69
C GLN A 649 -25.62 18.48 -7.81
N GLY A 650 -26.17 18.33 -9.01
CA GLY A 650 -27.61 18.52 -9.24
C GLY A 650 -28.53 17.53 -8.48
N VAL A 651 -27.96 16.47 -7.91
CA VAL A 651 -28.59 15.58 -6.92
C VAL A 651 -27.53 15.21 -5.89
N GLU A 652 -27.88 15.21 -4.61
CA GLU A 652 -27.00 14.84 -3.50
C GLU A 652 -26.66 13.34 -3.55
N SER A 653 -25.43 13.02 -3.94
CA SER A 653 -24.94 11.63 -3.95
C SER A 653 -24.13 11.25 -2.71
N VAL A 654 -23.78 12.23 -1.88
CA VAL A 654 -23.19 12.08 -0.55
C VAL A 654 -24.05 12.87 0.45
N PRO A 655 -23.99 12.56 1.76
CA PRO A 655 -24.70 13.35 2.75
C PRO A 655 -24.24 14.82 2.73
N PRO A 656 -25.16 15.79 2.77
CA PRO A 656 -24.79 17.21 2.79
C PRO A 656 -24.12 17.57 4.12
N ALA A 657 -23.27 18.61 4.10
CA ALA A 657 -22.55 19.06 5.30
C ALA A 657 -23.48 19.55 6.43
N THR A 658 -24.74 19.88 6.13
CA THR A 658 -25.75 20.21 7.14
C THR A 658 -26.24 18.99 7.94
N ASN A 659 -26.04 17.77 7.41
CA ASN A 659 -26.51 16.53 8.02
C ASN A 659 -25.37 15.84 8.78
N ILE A 660 -25.62 15.44 10.04
CA ILE A 660 -24.65 14.76 10.90
C ILE A 660 -24.10 13.45 10.29
N ALA A 661 -24.86 12.80 9.39
CA ALA A 661 -24.42 11.61 8.67
C ALA A 661 -23.15 11.85 7.84
N ALA A 662 -22.94 13.07 7.32
CA ALA A 662 -21.70 13.42 6.62
C ALA A 662 -20.47 13.18 7.51
N SER A 663 -20.52 13.63 8.76
CA SER A 663 -19.41 13.52 9.69
C SER A 663 -19.28 12.14 10.31
N LEU A 664 -20.40 11.49 10.68
CA LEU A 664 -20.38 10.16 11.30
C LEU A 664 -19.88 9.08 10.34
N ILE A 665 -20.37 9.09 9.10
CA ILE A 665 -19.92 8.13 8.09
C ILE A 665 -18.46 8.42 7.72
N ARG A 666 -18.08 9.69 7.57
CA ARG A 666 -16.69 10.08 7.31
C ARG A 666 -15.76 9.53 8.38
N ASP A 667 -16.04 9.82 9.65
CA ASP A 667 -15.19 9.44 10.77
C ASP A 667 -14.94 7.93 10.84
N ALA A 668 -15.99 7.11 10.68
CA ALA A 668 -15.86 5.65 10.68
C ALA A 668 -15.01 5.14 9.50
N LEU A 669 -15.15 5.76 8.32
CA LEU A 669 -14.34 5.42 7.15
C LEU A 669 -12.89 5.87 7.29
N LEU A 670 -12.63 7.06 7.86
CA LEU A 670 -11.29 7.57 8.11
C LEU A 670 -10.53 6.65 9.07
N ASP A 671 -11.16 6.26 10.18
CA ASP A 671 -10.58 5.31 11.13
C ASP A 671 -10.25 3.98 10.41
N THR A 672 -11.16 3.45 9.60
CA THR A 672 -10.95 2.21 8.83
C THR A 672 -9.77 2.34 7.85
N ILE A 673 -9.69 3.45 7.10
CA ILE A 673 -8.61 3.72 6.14
C ILE A 673 -7.26 3.80 6.84
N ASN A 674 -7.21 4.45 8.00
CA ASN A 674 -5.95 4.73 8.69
C ASN A 674 -5.45 3.54 9.53
N ILE A 675 -6.37 2.76 10.11
CA ILE A 675 -6.04 1.55 10.88
C ILE A 675 -5.60 0.41 9.96
N LEU A 676 -6.31 0.19 8.84
CA LEU A 676 -6.02 -0.93 7.93
C LEU A 676 -4.95 -0.61 6.86
N HIS A 677 -4.17 0.46 7.04
CA HIS A 677 -3.22 0.96 6.03
C HIS A 677 -2.16 -0.06 5.60
N TYR A 678 -1.86 -1.04 6.44
CA TYR A 678 -0.93 -2.12 6.13
C TYR A 678 -1.46 -3.09 5.05
N ASN A 679 -2.77 -3.10 4.77
CA ASN A 679 -3.38 -4.02 3.81
C ASN A 679 -4.48 -3.35 2.95
N ARG A 680 -4.04 -2.72 1.86
CA ARG A 680 -4.92 -2.04 0.89
C ARG A 680 -6.08 -2.90 0.35
N ASN A 681 -5.91 -4.23 0.26
CA ASN A 681 -6.97 -5.11 -0.28
C ASN A 681 -8.13 -5.23 0.69
N VAL A 682 -7.84 -5.30 1.99
CA VAL A 682 -8.86 -5.36 3.04
C VAL A 682 -9.50 -3.98 3.19
N THR A 683 -8.70 -2.91 3.21
CA THR A 683 -9.24 -1.54 3.23
C THR A 683 -10.20 -1.31 2.07
N ALA A 684 -9.80 -1.63 0.82
CA ALA A 684 -10.65 -1.46 -0.35
C ALA A 684 -11.96 -2.25 -0.25
N ARG A 685 -11.91 -3.48 0.26
CA ARG A 685 -13.12 -4.30 0.49
C ARG A 685 -14.06 -3.64 1.52
N SER A 686 -13.53 -3.24 2.67
CA SER A 686 -14.33 -2.58 3.71
C SER A 686 -14.98 -1.28 3.21
N LEU A 687 -14.30 -0.54 2.34
CA LEU A 687 -14.85 0.66 1.70
C LEU A 687 -15.98 0.34 0.70
N ILE A 688 -15.84 -0.73 -0.09
CA ILE A 688 -16.88 -1.18 -1.03
C ILE A 688 -18.11 -1.72 -0.30
N GLU A 689 -17.92 -2.27 0.89
CA GLU A 689 -18.96 -2.89 1.72
C GLU A 689 -19.52 -1.95 2.80
N VAL A 690 -19.29 -0.63 2.68
CA VAL A 690 -19.67 0.36 3.69
C VAL A 690 -21.16 0.28 4.07
N ASP A 691 -22.05 0.04 3.10
CA ASP A 691 -23.50 -0.07 3.30
C ASP A 691 -23.92 -1.21 4.22
N CYS A 692 -23.09 -2.24 4.42
CA CYS A 692 -23.39 -3.33 5.36
C CYS A 692 -23.31 -2.90 6.83
N TYR A 693 -22.59 -1.81 7.13
CA TYR A 693 -22.31 -1.38 8.50
C TYR A 693 -23.19 -0.23 8.99
N PHE A 694 -24.09 0.30 8.15
CA PHE A 694 -25.00 1.39 8.49
C PHE A 694 -26.46 0.95 8.41
N SER A 695 -27.36 1.80 8.94
CA SER A 695 -28.78 1.49 9.00
C SER A 695 -29.37 1.19 7.60
N PRO A 696 -30.27 0.20 7.45
CA PRO A 696 -30.98 -0.04 6.20
C PRO A 696 -31.68 1.24 5.72
N LYS A 697 -31.57 1.56 4.42
CA LYS A 697 -32.04 2.81 3.77
C LYS A 697 -31.12 4.04 3.89
N THR A 698 -29.98 3.94 4.57
CA THR A 698 -28.96 5.01 4.57
C THR A 698 -28.41 5.26 3.17
N PHE A 699 -28.22 4.18 2.40
CA PHE A 699 -27.68 4.23 1.05
C PHE A 699 -28.66 3.67 0.03
N ILE A 700 -28.56 4.16 -1.20
CA ILE A 700 -29.15 3.50 -2.37
C ILE A 700 -28.35 2.23 -2.72
N ALA A 701 -28.95 1.35 -3.52
CA ALA A 701 -28.28 0.16 -4.02
C ALA A 701 -26.96 0.50 -4.75
N ARG A 702 -25.92 -0.31 -4.50
CA ARG A 702 -24.59 -0.15 -5.10
C ARG A 702 -24.67 -0.08 -6.63
N ALA A 703 -23.78 0.69 -7.25
CA ALA A 703 -23.68 0.83 -8.70
C ALA A 703 -24.93 1.42 -9.39
N THR A 704 -25.86 2.02 -8.65
CA THR A 704 -26.99 2.75 -9.25
C THR A 704 -26.47 3.92 -10.09
N PRO A 705 -26.76 4.02 -11.40
CA PRO A 705 -26.27 5.11 -12.23
C PRO A 705 -26.68 6.49 -11.68
N PHE A 706 -25.78 7.48 -11.75
CA PHE A 706 -26.03 8.81 -11.16
C PHE A 706 -27.27 9.50 -11.73
N ASP A 707 -27.54 9.35 -13.03
CA ASP A 707 -28.70 9.98 -13.67
C ASP A 707 -30.04 9.46 -13.12
N ARG A 708 -30.06 8.23 -12.59
CA ARG A 708 -31.26 7.62 -11.98
C ARG A 708 -31.52 8.09 -10.55
N LEU A 709 -30.60 8.85 -9.94
CA LEU A 709 -30.85 9.41 -8.61
C LEU A 709 -32.01 10.42 -8.61
N ARG A 710 -32.32 11.03 -9.77
CA ARG A 710 -33.45 11.95 -9.95
C ARG A 710 -34.81 11.24 -9.89
N ASP A 711 -34.83 9.93 -10.14
CA ASP A 711 -36.05 9.12 -10.16
C ASP A 711 -36.38 8.54 -8.78
N VAL A 712 -35.52 8.80 -7.77
CA VAL A 712 -35.73 8.34 -6.40
C VAL A 712 -36.86 9.16 -5.76
N GLU A 713 -37.83 8.47 -5.16
CA GLU A 713 -38.97 9.11 -4.47
C GLU A 713 -38.50 10.09 -3.38
N GLN A 714 -39.20 11.23 -3.26
CA GLN A 714 -38.91 12.23 -2.24
C GLN A 714 -38.93 11.62 -0.83
N GLY A 715 -37.88 11.90 -0.05
CA GLY A 715 -37.70 11.38 1.31
C GLY A 715 -36.92 10.06 1.42
N LYS A 716 -36.56 9.41 0.30
CA LYS A 716 -35.60 8.30 0.29
C LYS A 716 -34.18 8.82 0.08
N SER A 717 -33.20 8.11 0.64
CA SER A 717 -31.79 8.46 0.45
C SER A 717 -31.35 8.26 -1.00
N THR A 718 -30.68 9.28 -1.54
CA THR A 718 -29.96 9.24 -2.82
C THR A 718 -28.47 8.97 -2.65
N TRP A 719 -28.01 8.77 -1.41
CA TRP A 719 -26.59 8.65 -1.11
C TRP A 719 -26.01 7.35 -1.60
N LYS A 720 -24.90 7.45 -2.33
CA LYS A 720 -24.24 6.32 -2.96
C LYS A 720 -23.08 5.84 -2.09
N PRO A 721 -23.00 4.53 -1.77
CA PRO A 721 -21.93 4.02 -0.93
C PRO A 721 -20.55 4.19 -1.60
N GLU A 722 -20.47 4.00 -2.93
CA GLU A 722 -19.24 4.25 -3.68
C GLU A 722 -18.75 5.71 -3.63
N ASP A 723 -19.66 6.69 -3.64
CA ASP A 723 -19.29 8.11 -3.64
C ASP A 723 -18.76 8.52 -2.28
N VAL A 724 -19.42 8.08 -1.20
CA VAL A 724 -18.98 8.33 0.17
C VAL A 724 -17.61 7.68 0.45
N ALA A 725 -17.38 6.47 -0.05
CA ALA A 725 -16.09 5.79 0.06
C ALA A 725 -14.97 6.52 -0.70
N VAL A 726 -15.22 6.93 -1.95
CA VAL A 726 -14.24 7.69 -2.74
C VAL A 726 -13.95 9.05 -2.09
N ASP A 727 -14.99 9.74 -1.62
CA ASP A 727 -14.86 11.02 -0.95
C ASP A 727 -14.00 10.90 0.32
N ALA A 728 -14.20 9.85 1.12
CA ALA A 728 -13.39 9.57 2.32
C ALA A 728 -11.90 9.46 2.00
N VAL A 729 -11.53 8.71 0.95
CA VAL A 729 -10.12 8.57 0.56
C VAL A 729 -9.56 9.90 0.05
N PHE A 730 -10.32 10.67 -0.73
CA PHE A 730 -9.88 11.98 -1.18
C PHE A 730 -9.68 12.97 -0.03
N SER A 731 -10.54 12.96 0.98
CA SER A 731 -10.37 13.83 2.15
C SER A 731 -9.09 13.58 2.92
N GLN A 732 -8.58 12.34 2.93
CA GLN A 732 -7.27 12.02 3.53
C GLN A 732 -6.11 12.37 2.58
N LEU A 733 -6.24 12.04 1.30
CA LEU A 733 -5.24 12.38 0.28
C LEU A 733 -5.00 13.90 0.21
N PHE A 734 -6.05 14.68 0.41
CA PHE A 734 -6.05 16.14 0.35
C PHE A 734 -6.02 16.79 1.75
N GLN A 735 -5.73 16.02 2.79
CA GLN A 735 -5.59 16.56 4.15
C GLN A 735 -4.36 17.48 4.23
N LEU A 736 -4.59 18.70 4.68
CA LEU A 736 -3.56 19.66 5.06
C LEU A 736 -3.45 19.68 6.60
N PRO A 737 -2.23 19.83 7.15
CA PRO A 737 -1.00 20.08 6.42
C PRO A 737 -0.35 18.85 5.79
N ASN A 738 -0.49 17.69 6.43
CA ASN A 738 0.05 16.44 5.92
C ASN A 738 -1.03 15.35 6.00
N PRO A 739 -1.10 14.44 5.02
CA PRO A 739 -1.88 13.23 5.16
C PRO A 739 -1.26 12.33 6.24
N GLU A 740 -2.06 11.53 6.91
CA GLU A 740 -1.58 10.60 7.94
C GLU A 740 -0.61 9.55 7.37
N HIS A 741 -0.90 9.06 6.15
CA HIS A 741 -0.09 8.06 5.46
C HIS A 741 0.58 8.64 4.20
N LYS A 742 1.57 7.92 3.67
CA LYS A 742 2.22 8.28 2.40
C LYS A 742 1.19 8.31 1.27
N LEU A 743 1.26 9.33 0.40
CA LEU A 743 0.31 9.53 -0.72
C LEU A 743 0.04 8.26 -1.54
N VAL A 744 1.09 7.50 -1.86
CA VAL A 744 1.00 6.25 -2.64
C VAL A 744 0.06 5.21 -2.04
N TYR A 745 -0.16 5.22 -0.72
CA TYR A 745 -1.12 4.34 -0.06
C TYR A 745 -2.53 4.63 -0.58
N TYR A 746 -2.99 5.88 -0.50
CA TYR A 746 -4.31 6.29 -0.98
C TYR A 746 -4.48 6.07 -2.49
N HIS A 747 -3.42 6.28 -3.29
CA HIS A 747 -3.43 5.95 -4.72
C HIS A 747 -3.76 4.47 -4.90
N SER A 748 -3.06 3.61 -4.16
CA SER A 748 -3.23 2.16 -4.25
C SER A 748 -4.58 1.67 -3.73
N VAL A 749 -5.16 2.30 -2.70
CA VAL A 749 -6.50 1.98 -2.19
C VAL A 749 -7.56 2.30 -3.23
N LEU A 750 -7.52 3.48 -3.86
CA LEU A 750 -8.47 3.84 -4.92
C LEU A 750 -8.30 2.95 -6.16
N THR A 751 -7.06 2.64 -6.55
CA THR A 751 -6.80 1.70 -7.65
C THR A 751 -7.36 0.31 -7.33
N GLU A 752 -7.17 -0.20 -6.12
CA GLU A 752 -7.63 -1.52 -5.70
C GLU A 752 -9.17 -1.56 -5.59
N ALA A 753 -9.80 -0.54 -5.00
CA ALA A 753 -11.26 -0.41 -4.96
C ALA A 753 -11.86 -0.37 -6.38
N CYS A 754 -11.23 0.38 -7.29
CA CYS A 754 -11.65 0.44 -8.69
C CYS A 754 -11.48 -0.90 -9.43
N LYS A 755 -10.47 -1.71 -9.08
CA LYS A 755 -10.28 -3.05 -9.66
C LYS A 755 -11.30 -4.06 -9.12
N GLN A 756 -11.66 -3.97 -7.84
CA GLN A 756 -12.62 -4.88 -7.21
C GLN A 756 -14.08 -4.58 -7.61
N ALA A 757 -14.44 -3.31 -7.77
CA ALA A 757 -15.80 -2.87 -8.12
C ALA A 757 -15.83 -1.80 -9.23
N PRO A 758 -15.37 -2.10 -10.46
CA PRO A 758 -15.20 -1.11 -11.53
C PRO A 758 -16.51 -0.43 -11.94
N ALA A 759 -17.63 -1.16 -11.95
CA ALA A 759 -18.93 -0.62 -12.34
C ALA A 759 -19.46 0.46 -11.38
N ALA A 760 -19.07 0.41 -10.11
CA ALA A 760 -19.47 1.39 -9.09
C ALA A 760 -18.43 2.51 -8.92
N ILE A 761 -17.16 2.13 -8.73
CA ILE A 761 -16.09 3.06 -8.35
C ILE A 761 -15.61 3.90 -9.55
N ALA A 762 -15.49 3.34 -10.76
CA ALA A 762 -14.93 4.10 -11.89
C ALA A 762 -15.80 5.31 -12.31
N PRO A 763 -17.15 5.20 -12.42
CA PRO A 763 -18.00 6.37 -12.66
C PRO A 763 -17.95 7.39 -11.54
N SER A 764 -17.80 6.93 -10.29
CA SER A 764 -17.64 7.79 -9.12
C SER A 764 -16.35 8.61 -9.18
N LEU A 765 -15.21 7.94 -9.41
CA LEU A 765 -13.91 8.59 -9.62
C LEU A 765 -13.93 9.59 -10.77
N GLY A 766 -14.59 9.24 -11.89
CA GLY A 766 -14.73 10.16 -13.01
C GLY A 766 -15.45 11.46 -12.66
N ARG A 767 -16.45 11.42 -11.76
CA ARG A 767 -17.11 12.65 -11.26
C ARG A 767 -16.21 13.43 -10.31
N ALA A 768 -15.52 12.75 -9.39
CA ALA A 768 -14.56 13.39 -8.48
C ALA A 768 -13.43 14.11 -9.24
N ILE A 769 -12.86 13.47 -10.27
CA ILE A 769 -11.80 14.07 -11.12
C ILE A 769 -12.30 15.36 -11.80
N ARG A 770 -13.53 15.34 -12.34
CA ARG A 770 -14.11 16.54 -12.98
C ARG A 770 -14.34 17.66 -11.98
N TYR A 771 -14.82 17.34 -10.78
CA TYR A 771 -15.00 18.32 -9.72
C TYR A 771 -13.66 18.95 -9.32
N LEU A 772 -12.62 18.14 -9.11
CA LEU A 772 -11.28 18.63 -8.77
C LEU A 772 -10.70 19.49 -9.90
N TYR A 773 -10.77 19.03 -11.15
CA TYR A 773 -10.26 19.77 -12.31
C TYR A 773 -10.97 21.12 -12.49
N LYS A 774 -12.31 21.15 -12.37
CA LYS A 774 -13.09 22.39 -12.41
C LYS A 774 -12.61 23.40 -11.37
N ASN A 775 -12.13 22.94 -10.22
CA ASN A 775 -11.69 23.78 -9.11
C ASN A 775 -10.16 23.94 -8.99
N VAL A 776 -9.35 23.45 -9.94
CA VAL A 776 -7.87 23.56 -9.91
C VAL A 776 -7.39 25.02 -9.78
N TYR A 777 -8.13 25.95 -10.36
CA TYR A 777 -7.83 27.37 -10.26
C TYR A 777 -8.12 27.98 -8.88
N ARG A 778 -8.76 27.25 -7.95
CA ARG A 778 -9.00 27.71 -6.57
C ARG A 778 -8.36 26.81 -5.54
N LEU A 779 -8.05 25.58 -5.91
CA LEU A 779 -7.42 24.58 -5.07
C LEU A 779 -6.04 25.05 -4.60
N ASP A 780 -5.71 24.76 -3.33
CA ASP A 780 -4.37 25.00 -2.77
C ASP A 780 -3.29 24.38 -3.67
N LEU A 781 -2.15 25.07 -3.79
CA LEU A 781 -1.09 24.67 -4.71
C LEU A 781 -0.48 23.31 -4.34
N GLU A 782 -0.34 23.01 -3.04
CA GLU A 782 0.16 21.71 -2.61
C GLU A 782 -0.83 20.60 -3.00
N LEU A 783 -2.13 20.85 -2.82
CA LEU A 783 -3.19 19.92 -3.20
C LEU A 783 -3.31 19.74 -4.71
N THR A 784 -3.08 20.79 -5.49
CA THR A 784 -3.02 20.73 -6.96
C THR A 784 -1.90 19.80 -7.42
N ASN A 785 -0.72 19.88 -6.79
CA ASN A 785 0.39 18.97 -7.12
C ASN A 785 0.12 17.52 -6.68
N ARG A 786 -0.50 17.32 -5.50
CA ARG A 786 -0.97 15.98 -5.08
C ARG A 786 -2.01 15.40 -6.05
N PHE A 787 -2.89 16.25 -6.60
CA PHE A 787 -3.87 15.84 -7.60
C PHE A 787 -3.19 15.41 -8.90
N ILE A 788 -2.21 16.16 -9.39
CA ILE A 788 -1.41 15.79 -10.57
C ILE A 788 -0.73 14.42 -10.35
N ASP A 789 -0.03 14.26 -9.22
CA ASP A 789 0.67 13.01 -8.89
C ASP A 789 -0.28 11.80 -8.80
N TRP A 790 -1.43 11.98 -8.13
CA TRP A 790 -2.45 10.95 -8.02
C TRP A 790 -3.07 10.61 -9.38
N PHE A 791 -3.43 11.63 -10.16
CA PHE A 791 -4.10 11.47 -11.45
C PHE A 791 -3.21 10.72 -12.44
N SER A 792 -1.96 11.15 -12.63
CA SER A 792 -1.01 10.48 -13.52
C SER A 792 -0.68 9.05 -13.05
N HIS A 793 -0.52 8.82 -11.74
CA HIS A 793 -0.29 7.47 -11.22
C HIS A 793 -1.53 6.57 -11.39
N HIS A 794 -2.74 7.10 -11.18
CA HIS A 794 -3.99 6.39 -11.43
C HIS A 794 -4.08 5.98 -12.90
N LEU A 795 -3.92 6.93 -13.84
CA LEU A 795 -3.96 6.65 -15.27
C LEU A 795 -2.92 5.62 -15.72
N SER A 796 -1.70 5.63 -15.16
CA SER A 796 -0.69 4.61 -15.47
C SER A 796 -1.13 3.17 -15.15
N ASN A 797 -2.01 2.99 -14.16
CA ASN A 797 -2.57 1.69 -13.79
C ASN A 797 -3.74 1.25 -14.70
N PHE A 798 -4.30 2.18 -15.48
CA PHE A 798 -5.43 1.95 -16.40
C PHE A 798 -5.07 2.29 -17.85
N GLY A 799 -3.80 2.10 -18.23
CA GLY A 799 -3.37 2.20 -19.63
C GLY A 799 -3.26 3.62 -20.18
N PHE A 800 -3.17 4.63 -19.31
CA PHE A 800 -3.09 6.05 -19.67
C PHE A 800 -4.33 6.56 -20.45
N THR A 801 -5.51 6.02 -20.13
CA THR A 801 -6.76 6.40 -20.80
C THR A 801 -7.60 7.37 -19.96
N TRP A 802 -7.83 8.56 -20.49
CA TRP A 802 -8.78 9.54 -19.95
C TRP A 802 -9.56 10.20 -21.10
N LYS A 803 -10.74 10.76 -20.79
CA LYS A 803 -11.54 11.52 -21.76
C LYS A 803 -11.01 12.95 -21.93
N TRP A 804 -9.79 13.06 -22.45
CA TRP A 804 -9.11 14.35 -22.69
C TRP A 804 -9.90 15.34 -23.53
N THR A 805 -10.80 14.86 -24.40
CA THR A 805 -11.69 15.73 -25.19
C THR A 805 -12.59 16.63 -24.34
N GLU A 806 -12.84 16.28 -23.06
CA GLU A 806 -13.62 17.12 -22.14
C GLU A 806 -12.88 18.41 -21.74
N TRP A 807 -11.56 18.49 -21.91
CA TRP A 807 -10.71 19.62 -21.49
C TRP A 807 -9.98 20.28 -22.66
N VAL A 808 -10.43 20.02 -23.90
CA VAL A 808 -9.69 20.38 -25.12
C VAL A 808 -9.56 21.90 -25.30
N ASP A 809 -10.56 22.64 -24.84
CA ASP A 809 -10.58 24.11 -24.94
C ASP A 809 -9.46 24.74 -24.10
N ASP A 810 -9.07 24.09 -23.00
CA ASP A 810 -8.03 24.58 -22.08
C ASP A 810 -6.62 24.51 -22.68
N VAL A 811 -6.42 23.73 -23.75
CA VAL A 811 -5.13 23.65 -24.47
C VAL A 811 -4.75 25.00 -25.07
N ASN A 812 -5.74 25.82 -25.43
CA ASN A 812 -5.51 27.13 -26.05
C ASN A 812 -5.25 28.25 -25.04
N LEU A 813 -5.39 27.99 -23.74
CA LEU A 813 -5.14 28.98 -22.70
C LEU A 813 -3.64 29.34 -22.59
N PRO A 814 -3.28 30.45 -21.92
CA PRO A 814 -1.89 30.74 -21.57
C PRO A 814 -1.28 29.63 -20.70
N ASN A 815 0.03 29.37 -20.82
CA ASN A 815 0.70 28.34 -20.00
C ASN A 815 0.64 28.62 -18.49
N LEU A 816 0.52 29.90 -18.09
CA LEU A 816 0.30 30.29 -16.70
C LEU A 816 -1.11 30.01 -16.19
N HIS A 817 -2.09 29.77 -17.06
CA HIS A 817 -3.44 29.50 -16.63
C HIS A 817 -3.46 28.19 -15.83
N PRO A 818 -4.03 28.15 -14.59
CA PRO A 818 -3.97 26.98 -13.73
C PRO A 818 -4.43 25.67 -14.37
N SER A 819 -5.50 25.69 -15.18
CA SER A 819 -5.99 24.52 -15.91
C SER A 819 -4.97 23.97 -16.91
N LYS A 820 -4.35 24.84 -17.71
CA LYS A 820 -3.32 24.41 -18.67
C LYS A 820 -2.03 23.99 -17.98
N ALA A 821 -1.64 24.69 -16.90
CA ALA A 821 -0.52 24.29 -16.06
C ALA A 821 -0.72 22.89 -15.47
N PHE A 822 -1.94 22.56 -15.03
CA PHE A 822 -2.29 21.20 -14.59
C PHE A 822 -2.14 20.18 -15.71
N VAL A 823 -2.67 20.44 -16.91
CA VAL A 823 -2.53 19.53 -18.07
C VAL A 823 -1.07 19.27 -18.40
N LEU A 824 -0.24 20.33 -18.46
CA LEU A 824 1.19 20.21 -18.72
C LEU A 824 1.90 19.39 -17.64
N GLY A 825 1.58 19.62 -16.36
CA GLY A 825 2.10 18.84 -15.25
C GLY A 825 1.69 17.36 -15.28
N ALA A 826 0.44 17.07 -15.63
CA ALA A 826 -0.07 15.71 -15.76
C ALA A 826 0.62 14.94 -16.90
N ILE A 827 0.78 15.58 -18.06
CA ILE A 827 1.50 15.00 -19.21
C ILE A 827 2.97 14.73 -18.86
N ASP A 828 3.66 15.69 -18.23
CA ASP A 828 5.05 15.49 -17.77
C ASP A 828 5.16 14.28 -16.83
N LYS A 829 4.28 14.17 -15.82
CA LYS A 829 4.28 13.04 -14.88
C LYS A 829 3.92 11.71 -15.55
N GLU A 830 3.02 11.69 -16.53
CA GLU A 830 2.74 10.50 -17.34
C GLU A 830 3.93 10.06 -18.19
N ILE A 831 4.67 11.01 -18.78
CA ILE A 831 5.90 10.74 -19.52
C ILE A 831 6.95 10.13 -18.59
N ARG A 832 7.13 10.68 -17.37
CA ARG A 832 8.05 10.12 -16.37
C ARG A 832 7.70 8.69 -15.94
N LEU A 833 6.43 8.31 -15.99
CA LEU A 833 5.95 6.94 -15.71
C LEU A 833 5.98 6.03 -16.95
N SER A 834 6.33 6.57 -18.12
CA SER A 834 6.26 5.91 -19.42
C SER A 834 7.36 6.47 -20.33
N PHE A 835 7.05 6.77 -21.59
CA PHE A 835 7.92 7.50 -22.52
C PHE A 835 7.09 8.38 -23.46
N ALA A 836 7.67 9.48 -23.94
CA ALA A 836 6.96 10.56 -24.64
C ALA A 836 6.10 10.07 -25.81
N GLN A 837 6.66 9.22 -26.69
CA GLN A 837 5.94 8.69 -27.84
C GLN A 837 4.67 7.91 -27.46
N ARG A 838 4.69 7.16 -26.36
CA ARG A 838 3.53 6.38 -25.91
C ARG A 838 2.42 7.29 -25.41
N ILE A 839 2.76 8.31 -24.61
CA ILE A 839 1.79 9.27 -24.09
C ILE A 839 1.21 10.13 -25.22
N LYS A 840 2.05 10.56 -26.17
CA LYS A 840 1.58 11.28 -27.37
C LYS A 840 0.56 10.49 -28.18
N ASN A 841 0.66 9.16 -28.20
CA ASN A 841 -0.28 8.27 -28.89
C ASN A 841 -1.60 8.06 -28.12
N THR A 842 -1.66 8.31 -26.81
CA THR A 842 -2.91 8.23 -26.03
C THR A 842 -3.71 9.53 -26.04
N LEU A 843 -3.08 10.65 -26.43
CA LEU A 843 -3.67 11.98 -26.45
C LEU A 843 -4.38 12.30 -27.79
N PRO A 844 -5.51 13.06 -27.76
CA PRO A 844 -6.12 13.61 -28.97
C PRO A 844 -5.21 14.60 -29.71
N ASP A 845 -5.46 14.83 -31.00
CA ASP A 845 -4.61 15.66 -31.88
C ASP A 845 -4.29 17.07 -31.34
N PRO A 846 -5.23 17.83 -30.72
CA PRO A 846 -4.93 19.14 -30.17
C PRO A 846 -3.84 19.16 -29.08
N TYR A 847 -3.64 18.04 -28.37
CA TYR A 847 -2.66 17.93 -27.29
C TYR A 847 -1.27 17.49 -27.77
N LYS A 848 -1.19 16.84 -28.93
CA LYS A 848 0.09 16.30 -29.46
C LYS A 848 1.19 17.36 -29.62
N PRO A 849 0.90 18.62 -30.01
CA PRO A 849 1.91 19.69 -30.04
C PRO A 849 2.51 20.04 -28.68
N LEU A 850 1.86 19.69 -27.56
CA LEU A 850 2.42 19.89 -26.21
C LEU A 850 3.61 18.97 -25.95
N ILE A 851 3.75 17.88 -26.71
CA ILE A 851 4.89 16.96 -26.66
C ILE A 851 5.78 17.22 -27.88
N GLY A 852 6.77 18.10 -27.68
CA GLY A 852 7.74 18.48 -28.71
C GLY A 852 8.71 17.35 -29.09
N ALA A 853 9.38 17.50 -30.24
CA ALA A 853 10.34 16.50 -30.74
C ALA A 853 11.51 16.25 -29.78
N ASP A 854 11.93 17.26 -29.02
CA ASP A 854 13.03 17.11 -28.06
C ASP A 854 12.66 16.23 -26.86
N MET A 855 11.38 16.14 -26.50
CA MET A 855 10.91 15.22 -25.45
C MET A 855 10.93 13.76 -25.89
N GLU A 856 10.96 13.49 -27.20
CA GLU A 856 11.05 12.13 -27.76
C GLU A 856 12.51 11.64 -27.84
N LYS A 857 13.49 12.52 -27.69
CA LYS A 857 14.91 12.17 -27.67
C LYS A 857 15.31 11.60 -26.31
N ASP A 858 15.91 10.41 -26.30
CA ASP A 858 16.45 9.80 -25.07
C ASP A 858 17.69 10.55 -24.53
N VAL A 859 18.46 11.17 -25.42
CA VAL A 859 19.68 11.92 -25.10
C VAL A 859 19.51 13.36 -25.57
N PRO A 860 19.63 14.36 -24.67
CA PRO A 860 19.55 15.76 -25.04
C PRO A 860 20.71 16.17 -25.95
N ASP A 861 20.43 17.11 -26.86
CA ASP A 861 21.44 17.65 -27.77
C ASP A 861 22.57 18.34 -26.99
N PHE A 862 23.80 18.11 -27.44
CA PHE A 862 24.96 18.75 -26.84
C PHE A 862 25.17 20.13 -27.47
N LYS A 863 24.89 21.22 -26.74
CA LYS A 863 24.96 22.59 -27.29
C LYS A 863 26.32 22.94 -27.92
N PHE A 864 27.42 22.42 -27.39
CA PHE A 864 28.77 22.64 -27.94
C PHE A 864 29.09 21.78 -29.19
N ALA A 865 28.14 20.98 -29.67
CA ALA A 865 28.22 20.41 -31.01
C ALA A 865 28.00 21.47 -32.10
N ASP A 866 27.32 22.57 -31.78
CA ASP A 866 27.17 23.72 -32.67
C ASP A 866 28.38 24.65 -32.56
N ASP A 867 29.06 24.88 -33.67
CA ASP A 867 30.23 25.76 -33.78
C ASP A 867 29.90 27.24 -33.52
N GLN A 868 28.63 27.64 -33.57
CA GLN A 868 28.18 28.99 -33.23
C GLN A 868 28.08 29.23 -31.72
N THR A 869 28.09 28.16 -30.91
CA THR A 869 28.02 28.29 -29.45
C THR A 869 29.38 28.76 -28.92
N PRO A 870 29.42 29.81 -28.05
CA PRO A 870 30.66 30.23 -27.41
C PRO A 870 31.37 29.05 -26.71
N PHE A 871 32.69 28.95 -26.87
CA PHE A 871 33.53 27.89 -26.30
C PHE A 871 33.21 26.46 -26.81
N ALA A 872 32.62 26.32 -28.02
CA ALA A 872 32.26 25.00 -28.57
C ALA A 872 33.45 24.05 -28.73
N ALA A 873 34.62 24.56 -29.15
CA ALA A 873 35.82 23.75 -29.32
C ALA A 873 36.30 23.18 -27.96
N GLU A 874 36.38 24.03 -26.95
CA GLU A 874 36.78 23.69 -25.59
C GLU A 874 35.77 22.74 -24.93
N GLY A 875 34.47 22.94 -25.15
CA GLY A 875 33.43 22.06 -24.64
C GLY A 875 33.51 20.63 -25.20
N ARG A 876 33.81 20.48 -26.51
CA ARG A 876 34.05 19.17 -27.12
C ARG A 876 35.32 18.51 -26.61
N GLU A 877 36.37 19.30 -26.38
CA GLU A 877 37.64 18.81 -25.84
C GLU A 877 37.46 18.29 -24.40
N ILE A 878 36.81 19.07 -23.52
CA ILE A 878 36.49 18.63 -22.15
C ILE A 878 35.63 17.37 -22.16
N ALA A 879 34.62 17.27 -23.03
CA ALA A 879 33.81 16.06 -23.14
C ALA A 879 34.64 14.84 -23.56
N SER A 880 35.61 15.02 -24.47
CA SER A 880 36.54 13.97 -24.90
C SER A 880 37.44 13.52 -23.73
N LEU A 881 38.03 14.45 -23.00
CA LEU A 881 38.89 14.19 -21.83
C LEU A 881 38.14 13.46 -20.71
N LEU A 882 36.90 13.87 -20.42
CA LEU A 882 36.05 13.22 -19.42
C LEU A 882 35.67 11.78 -19.80
N LYS A 883 35.54 11.52 -21.12
CA LYS A 883 35.23 10.21 -21.69
C LYS A 883 36.46 9.29 -21.68
N SER A 884 37.66 9.82 -21.96
CA SER A 884 38.93 9.09 -21.89
C SER A 884 39.43 8.90 -20.45
N LYS A 885 38.82 9.58 -19.48
CA LYS A 885 39.23 9.59 -18.06
C LYS A 885 40.64 10.21 -17.88
N ALA A 886 40.90 11.29 -18.61
CA ALA A 886 42.13 12.06 -18.49
C ALA A 886 42.34 12.57 -17.05
N PRO A 887 43.60 12.79 -16.63
CA PRO A 887 43.92 13.39 -15.34
C PRO A 887 43.43 14.85 -15.26
N GLU A 888 43.21 15.32 -14.03
CA GLU A 888 42.66 16.64 -13.75
C GLU A 888 43.50 17.80 -14.31
N ASP A 889 44.82 17.63 -14.36
CA ASP A 889 45.76 18.63 -14.91
C ASP A 889 45.49 18.93 -16.39
N GLU A 890 45.11 17.93 -17.18
CA GLU A 890 44.78 18.10 -18.60
C GLU A 890 43.46 18.87 -18.79
N ILE A 891 42.48 18.63 -17.90
CA ILE A 891 41.21 19.36 -17.90
C ILE A 891 41.44 20.81 -17.49
N GLN A 892 42.29 21.06 -16.50
CA GLN A 892 42.62 22.41 -16.01
C GLN A 892 43.22 23.29 -17.12
N LEU A 893 44.07 22.75 -17.99
CA LEU A 893 44.63 23.49 -19.13
C LEU A 893 43.54 24.01 -20.09
N VAL A 894 42.49 23.22 -20.34
CA VAL A 894 41.38 23.65 -21.20
C VAL A 894 40.55 24.73 -20.50
N ILE A 895 40.34 24.61 -19.18
CA ILE A 895 39.60 25.59 -18.38
C ILE A 895 40.30 26.95 -18.37
N GLU A 896 41.63 26.98 -18.27
CA GLU A 896 42.41 28.23 -18.33
C GLU A 896 42.29 28.93 -19.68
N ARG A 897 42.19 28.17 -20.78
CA ARG A 897 41.88 28.75 -22.10
C ARG A 897 40.48 29.34 -22.16
N VAL A 898 39.48 28.66 -21.58
CA VAL A 898 38.13 29.22 -21.45
C VAL A 898 38.15 30.50 -20.62
N HIS A 899 38.93 30.56 -19.55
CA HIS A 899 39.04 31.77 -18.73
C HIS A 899 39.62 32.95 -19.51
N ALA A 900 40.70 32.73 -20.25
CA ALA A 900 41.31 33.76 -21.09
C ALA A 900 40.32 34.26 -22.16
N ALA A 901 39.67 33.34 -22.88
CA ALA A 901 38.69 33.69 -23.90
C ALA A 901 37.42 34.36 -23.34
N ALA A 902 37.01 34.02 -22.11
CA ALA A 902 35.88 34.66 -21.45
C ALA A 902 36.16 36.13 -21.10
N LEU A 903 37.39 36.44 -20.65
CA LEU A 903 37.82 37.82 -20.41
C LEU A 903 37.77 38.65 -21.70
N ASP A 904 38.21 38.09 -22.83
CA ASP A 904 38.15 38.76 -24.13
C ASP A 904 36.71 39.06 -24.58
N LEU A 905 35.74 38.24 -24.14
CA LEU A 905 34.31 38.39 -24.42
C LEU A 905 33.55 39.19 -23.35
N ASN A 906 34.23 39.77 -22.35
CA ASN A 906 33.63 40.42 -21.18
C ASN A 906 32.62 39.52 -20.42
N LEU A 907 32.90 38.22 -20.35
CA LEU A 907 32.14 37.25 -19.57
C LEU A 907 32.88 36.90 -18.28
N ASP A 908 32.14 36.48 -17.24
CA ASP A 908 32.75 35.97 -16.00
C ASP A 908 33.47 34.64 -16.30
N PRO A 909 34.81 34.58 -16.13
CA PRO A 909 35.60 33.39 -16.48
C PRO A 909 35.16 32.13 -15.74
N LEU A 910 34.83 32.25 -14.45
CA LEU A 910 34.48 31.12 -13.62
C LEU A 910 33.07 30.62 -13.95
N VAL A 911 32.12 31.52 -14.23
CA VAL A 911 30.76 31.15 -14.66
C VAL A 911 30.80 30.49 -16.04
N SER A 912 31.51 31.06 -17.01
CA SER A 912 31.64 30.50 -18.37
C SER A 912 32.29 29.13 -18.36
N SER A 913 33.41 28.95 -17.66
CA SER A 913 34.07 27.64 -17.54
C SER A 913 33.22 26.61 -16.80
N THR A 914 32.45 27.02 -15.79
CA THR A 914 31.51 26.14 -15.07
C THR A 914 30.41 25.62 -16.01
N ASP A 915 29.83 26.49 -16.85
CA ASP A 915 28.83 26.10 -17.83
C ASP A 915 29.36 25.07 -18.83
N VAL A 916 30.55 25.32 -19.37
CA VAL A 916 31.24 24.42 -20.30
C VAL A 916 31.48 23.06 -19.64
N PHE A 917 32.07 23.07 -18.44
CA PHE A 917 32.43 21.85 -17.72
C PHE A 917 31.22 21.01 -17.32
N VAL A 918 30.22 21.62 -16.68
CA VAL A 918 29.02 20.90 -16.19
C VAL A 918 28.24 20.32 -17.36
N THR A 919 28.04 21.07 -18.45
CA THR A 919 27.35 20.57 -19.64
C THR A 919 28.10 19.37 -20.25
N ALA A 920 29.44 19.41 -20.30
CA ALA A 920 30.25 18.28 -20.77
C ALA A 920 30.12 17.05 -19.86
N VAL A 921 30.11 17.23 -18.52
CA VAL A 921 29.86 16.14 -17.55
C VAL A 921 28.49 15.50 -17.79
N LEU A 922 27.45 16.30 -17.96
CA LEU A 922 26.09 15.83 -18.22
C LEU A 922 26.00 15.08 -19.55
N HIS A 923 26.64 15.60 -20.60
CA HIS A 923 26.67 14.97 -21.91
C HIS A 923 27.35 13.59 -21.88
N VAL A 924 28.51 13.48 -21.23
CA VAL A 924 29.25 12.21 -21.08
C VAL A 924 28.42 11.17 -20.30
N GLY A 925 27.63 11.62 -19.34
CA GLY A 925 26.75 10.77 -18.53
C GLY A 925 25.36 10.50 -19.12
N SER A 926 24.97 11.16 -20.21
CA SER A 926 23.57 11.30 -20.65
C SER A 926 22.79 10.01 -20.90
N LYS A 927 23.47 8.87 -21.08
CA LYS A 927 22.84 7.57 -21.39
C LYS A 927 21.85 7.09 -20.32
N SER A 928 22.12 7.35 -19.05
CA SER A 928 21.17 7.07 -17.97
C SER A 928 21.52 7.85 -16.71
N LEU A 929 20.57 7.97 -15.78
CA LEU A 929 20.81 8.62 -14.50
C LEU A 929 22.05 8.05 -13.78
N SER A 930 22.24 6.73 -13.77
CA SER A 930 23.43 6.11 -13.15
C SER A 930 24.74 6.53 -13.80
N HIS A 931 24.77 6.74 -15.12
CA HIS A 931 25.96 7.22 -15.82
C HIS A 931 26.24 8.69 -15.52
N VAL A 932 25.21 9.55 -15.48
CA VAL A 932 25.36 10.95 -15.05
C VAL A 932 25.88 11.03 -13.62
N LEU A 933 25.30 10.26 -12.70
CA LEU A 933 25.75 10.26 -11.30
C LEU A 933 27.19 9.77 -11.15
N ALA A 934 27.60 8.74 -11.91
CA ALA A 934 28.99 8.28 -11.93
C ALA A 934 29.95 9.32 -12.55
N ALA A 935 29.49 10.12 -13.51
CA ALA A 935 30.28 11.20 -14.07
C ALA A 935 30.47 12.33 -13.04
N ILE A 936 29.40 12.73 -12.34
CA ILE A 936 29.42 13.72 -11.26
C ILE A 936 30.30 13.27 -10.09
N GLU A 937 30.23 12.00 -9.67
CA GLU A 937 31.05 11.47 -8.58
C GLU A 937 32.55 11.60 -8.88
N ARG A 938 32.95 11.34 -10.13
CA ARG A 938 34.36 11.44 -10.55
C ARG A 938 34.88 12.87 -10.56
N THR A 939 34.01 13.85 -10.74
CA THR A 939 34.37 15.27 -10.83
C THR A 939 33.94 16.06 -9.58
N LYS A 940 33.58 15.35 -8.50
CA LYS A 940 32.98 15.93 -7.30
C LYS A 940 33.86 17.00 -6.66
N ASP A 941 35.16 16.74 -6.51
CA ASP A 941 36.07 17.65 -5.79
C ASP A 941 36.18 19.00 -6.52
N ARG A 942 36.35 19.00 -7.85
CA ARG A 942 36.30 20.23 -8.66
C ARG A 942 34.95 20.95 -8.51
N LEU A 943 33.83 20.23 -8.54
CA LEU A 943 32.51 20.86 -8.41
C LEU A 943 32.32 21.50 -7.03
N LEU A 944 32.91 20.91 -5.97
CA LEU A 944 32.94 21.51 -4.63
C LEU A 944 33.80 22.78 -4.62
N ASP A 945 34.99 22.74 -5.21
CA ASP A 945 35.91 23.90 -5.25
C ASP A 945 35.31 25.08 -6.01
N VAL A 946 34.72 24.81 -7.19
CA VAL A 946 34.01 25.81 -8.00
C VAL A 946 32.82 26.39 -7.23
N GLY A 947 32.04 25.53 -6.57
CA GLY A 947 30.90 25.95 -5.76
C GLY A 947 31.29 26.76 -4.53
N ALA A 948 32.47 26.54 -3.96
CA ALA A 948 33.02 27.31 -2.84
C ALA A 948 33.60 28.66 -3.29
N ALA A 949 34.18 28.72 -4.49
CA ALA A 949 34.82 29.92 -5.02
C ALA A 949 33.85 31.03 -5.43
N SER A 950 32.65 30.69 -5.93
CA SER A 950 31.66 31.69 -6.36
C SER A 950 30.21 31.20 -6.28
N GLU A 951 29.34 32.03 -5.70
CA GLU A 951 27.90 31.79 -5.67
C GLU A 951 27.26 31.86 -7.06
N ALA A 952 27.77 32.74 -7.93
CA ALA A 952 27.33 32.82 -9.33
C ALA A 952 27.65 31.54 -10.10
N ALA A 953 28.83 30.94 -9.86
CA ALA A 953 29.22 29.66 -10.42
C ALA A 953 28.34 28.52 -9.89
N ARG A 954 28.07 28.49 -8.58
CA ARG A 954 27.13 27.51 -7.97
C ARG A 954 25.73 27.59 -8.57
N THR A 955 25.25 28.80 -8.83
CA THR A 955 23.97 29.05 -9.51
C THR A 955 24.02 28.58 -10.97
N GLN A 956 25.16 28.76 -11.64
CA GLN A 956 25.38 28.28 -13.01
C GLN A 956 25.34 26.75 -13.12
N ILE A 957 25.81 26.02 -12.11
CA ILE A 957 25.67 24.55 -12.08
C ILE A 957 24.19 24.15 -12.23
N ILE A 958 23.29 24.81 -11.49
CA ILE A 958 21.84 24.53 -11.56
C ILE A 958 21.30 24.90 -12.94
N SER A 959 21.64 26.08 -13.45
CA SER A 959 21.24 26.53 -14.80
C SER A 959 21.66 25.55 -15.88
N ALA A 960 22.90 25.03 -15.83
CA ALA A 960 23.41 24.07 -16.80
C ALA A 960 22.66 22.73 -16.74
N VAL A 961 22.39 22.21 -15.53
CA VAL A 961 21.60 20.98 -15.35
C VAL A 961 20.17 21.13 -15.88
N MET A 962 19.50 22.22 -15.50
CA MET A 962 18.11 22.48 -15.87
C MET A 962 17.95 22.80 -17.35
N ALA A 963 18.94 23.47 -17.98
CA ALA A 963 18.95 23.72 -19.42
C ALA A 963 19.19 22.43 -20.22
N TYR A 964 20.20 21.63 -19.83
CA TYR A 964 20.55 20.39 -20.55
C TYR A 964 19.41 19.36 -20.52
N TRP A 965 18.70 19.25 -19.39
CA TRP A 965 17.55 18.33 -19.23
C TRP A 965 16.20 19.05 -19.29
N SER A 966 16.09 20.16 -20.01
CA SER A 966 14.87 20.98 -20.09
C SER A 966 13.65 20.22 -20.64
N ALA A 967 13.86 19.28 -21.58
CA ALA A 967 12.81 18.40 -22.11
C ALA A 967 12.43 17.25 -21.15
N HIS A 968 13.28 16.94 -20.16
CA HIS A 968 13.11 15.84 -19.19
C HIS A 968 13.32 16.34 -17.75
N PRO A 969 12.45 17.24 -17.25
CA PRO A 969 12.68 17.96 -15.99
C PRO A 969 12.83 17.05 -14.77
N GLY A 970 12.22 15.85 -14.77
CA GLY A 970 12.38 14.87 -13.68
C GLY A 970 13.83 14.38 -13.51
N VAL A 971 14.57 14.23 -14.61
CA VAL A 971 16.00 13.87 -14.57
C VAL A 971 16.81 15.03 -13.98
N ALA A 972 16.52 16.26 -14.41
CA ALA A 972 17.15 17.47 -13.92
C ALA A 972 17.00 17.62 -12.39
N ILE A 973 15.76 17.49 -11.88
CA ILE A 973 15.46 17.55 -10.44
C ILE A 973 16.26 16.48 -9.69
N THR A 974 16.28 15.24 -10.17
CA THR A 974 16.99 14.15 -9.51
C THR A 974 18.51 14.43 -9.43
N ILE A 975 19.08 15.05 -10.45
CA ILE A 975 20.49 15.47 -10.46
C ILE A 975 20.72 16.58 -9.42
N VAL A 976 19.90 17.65 -9.42
CA VAL A 976 20.00 18.74 -8.44
C VAL A 976 19.86 18.23 -7.01
N GLU A 977 18.93 17.32 -6.76
CA GLU A 977 18.78 16.66 -5.46
C GLU A 977 20.02 15.91 -5.02
N LYS A 978 20.71 15.26 -5.97
CA LYS A 978 21.94 14.53 -5.67
C LYS A 978 23.12 15.47 -5.41
N LEU A 979 23.19 16.59 -6.13
CA LEU A 979 24.17 17.65 -5.89
C LEU A 979 23.99 18.31 -4.50
N LEU A 980 22.74 18.47 -4.03
CA LEU A 980 22.45 18.86 -2.64
C LEU A 980 22.99 17.83 -1.63
N ASN A 981 22.79 16.53 -1.89
CA ASN A 981 23.28 15.47 -1.00
C ASN A 981 24.83 15.39 -0.96
N TYR A 982 25.51 15.85 -2.00
CA TYR A 982 26.97 15.98 -2.04
C TYR A 982 27.49 17.31 -1.51
N SER A 983 26.61 18.20 -1.06
CA SER A 983 26.96 19.55 -0.60
C SER A 983 27.63 20.42 -1.67
N ILE A 984 27.52 20.05 -2.95
CA ILE A 984 27.95 20.87 -4.09
C ILE A 984 27.02 22.08 -4.22
N LEU A 985 25.72 21.86 -3.99
CA LEU A 985 24.71 22.91 -3.93
C LEU A 985 24.26 23.14 -2.48
N SER A 986 23.86 24.37 -2.18
CA SER A 986 23.19 24.71 -0.93
C SER A 986 21.67 24.85 -1.15
N PRO A 987 20.82 24.56 -0.15
CA PRO A 987 19.38 24.78 -0.26
C PRO A 987 19.04 26.23 -0.63
N ALA A 988 19.70 27.22 -0.03
CA ALA A 988 19.48 28.65 -0.31
C ALA A 988 19.74 28.99 -1.79
N THR A 989 20.81 28.43 -2.38
CA THR A 989 21.14 28.64 -3.80
C THR A 989 20.06 28.08 -4.72
N VAL A 990 19.45 26.93 -4.38
CA VAL A 990 18.33 26.37 -5.16
C VAL A 990 17.11 27.28 -5.11
N ILE A 991 16.79 27.83 -3.93
CA ILE A 991 15.68 28.77 -3.76
C ILE A 991 15.91 30.06 -4.55
N GLN A 992 17.08 30.68 -4.40
CA GLN A 992 17.42 31.91 -5.13
C GLN A 992 17.40 31.67 -6.65
N TRP A 993 17.95 30.55 -7.11
CA TRP A 993 17.89 30.19 -8.52
C TRP A 993 16.44 30.08 -9.01
N ALA A 994 15.59 29.33 -8.30
CA ALA A 994 14.22 29.07 -8.74
C ALA A 994 13.30 30.31 -8.68
N LEU A 995 13.33 31.06 -7.57
CA LEU A 995 12.35 32.12 -7.26
C LEU A 995 12.82 33.54 -7.55
N VAL A 996 14.13 33.74 -7.78
CA VAL A 996 14.71 35.05 -8.08
C VAL A 996 15.28 35.07 -9.49
N ARG A 997 16.34 34.29 -9.78
CA ARG A 997 17.02 34.34 -11.08
C ARG A 997 16.15 33.77 -12.21
N HIS A 998 15.77 32.50 -12.12
CA HIS A 998 14.98 31.83 -13.15
C HIS A 998 13.57 32.43 -13.27
N ALA A 999 12.97 32.85 -12.17
CA ALA A 999 11.70 33.58 -12.21
C ALA A 999 11.83 34.97 -12.84
N GLY A 1000 12.92 35.69 -12.57
CA GLY A 1000 13.22 36.98 -13.20
C GLY A 1000 13.44 36.84 -14.71
N ASP A 1001 14.29 35.89 -15.13
CA ASP A 1001 14.61 35.63 -16.54
C ASP A 1001 13.36 35.35 -17.40
N TRP A 1002 12.31 34.82 -16.79
CA TRP A 1002 11.06 34.42 -17.43
C TRP A 1002 9.83 35.19 -16.94
N ARG A 1003 10.01 36.39 -16.36
CA ARG A 1003 8.92 37.29 -15.91
C ARG A 1003 7.83 36.60 -15.07
N GLY A 1004 8.22 35.63 -14.24
CA GLY A 1004 7.32 34.89 -13.34
C GLY A 1004 6.62 33.67 -13.94
N ASP A 1005 6.76 33.38 -15.25
CA ASP A 1005 6.13 32.22 -15.93
C ASP A 1005 6.47 30.88 -15.27
N VAL A 1006 7.67 30.79 -14.69
CA VAL A 1006 8.17 29.57 -14.04
C VAL A 1006 7.39 29.20 -12.78
N LEU A 1007 6.68 30.15 -12.15
CA LEU A 1007 5.88 29.90 -10.96
C LEU A 1007 4.69 28.96 -11.25
N GLY A 1008 4.22 28.91 -12.50
CA GLY A 1008 3.19 27.98 -12.96
C GLY A 1008 3.71 26.60 -13.38
N ARG A 1009 5.04 26.37 -13.38
CA ARG A 1009 5.63 25.08 -13.80
C ARG A 1009 5.70 24.12 -12.62
N ALA A 1010 4.96 23.01 -12.69
CA ALA A 1010 4.87 22.01 -11.61
C ALA A 1010 6.24 21.47 -11.15
N HIS A 1011 7.19 21.27 -12.08
CA HIS A 1011 8.53 20.76 -11.74
C HIS A 1011 9.40 21.79 -10.97
N ILE A 1012 9.14 23.09 -11.12
CA ILE A 1012 9.83 24.13 -10.33
C ILE A 1012 9.30 24.13 -8.89
N TYR A 1013 7.99 23.97 -8.72
CA TYR A 1013 7.39 23.72 -7.41
C TYR A 1013 7.95 22.45 -6.76
N GLU A 1014 8.01 21.34 -7.49
CA GLU A 1014 8.59 20.08 -7.03
C GLU A 1014 10.03 20.25 -6.53
N LEU A 1015 10.87 20.99 -7.26
CA LEU A 1015 12.26 21.27 -6.88
C LEU A 1015 12.36 22.04 -5.55
N VAL A 1016 11.63 23.15 -5.44
CA VAL A 1016 11.65 24.00 -4.23
C VAL A 1016 11.07 23.23 -3.04
N PHE A 1017 9.93 22.57 -3.24
CA PHE A 1017 9.25 21.82 -2.20
C PHE A 1017 10.12 20.66 -1.67
N SER A 1018 10.77 19.89 -2.55
CA SER A 1018 11.66 18.79 -2.15
C SER A 1018 12.90 19.28 -1.41
N THR A 1019 13.41 20.47 -1.77
CA THR A 1019 14.52 21.13 -1.06
C THR A 1019 14.10 21.49 0.37
N VAL A 1020 12.92 22.10 0.54
CA VAL A 1020 12.38 22.44 1.87
C VAL A 1020 12.15 21.18 2.71
N ILE A 1021 11.53 20.13 2.15
CA ILE A 1021 11.30 18.86 2.85
C ILE A 1021 12.61 18.24 3.36
N LYS A 1022 13.70 18.29 2.58
CA LYS A 1022 15.00 17.79 3.04
C LYS A 1022 15.54 18.57 4.24
N VAL A 1023 15.45 19.90 4.19
CA VAL A 1023 15.93 20.77 5.27
C VAL A 1023 15.12 20.55 6.54
N THR A 1024 13.79 20.60 6.45
CA THR A 1024 12.91 20.39 7.62
C THR A 1024 13.03 18.97 8.18
N GLY A 1025 13.15 17.95 7.30
CA GLY A 1025 13.38 16.57 7.71
C GLY A 1025 14.68 16.37 8.50
N ARG A 1026 15.77 17.04 8.08
CA ARG A 1026 17.05 17.01 8.81
C ARG A 1026 16.93 17.67 10.18
N VAL A 1027 16.28 18.83 10.28
CA VAL A 1027 16.03 19.52 11.55
C VAL A 1027 15.20 18.65 12.50
N ARG A 1028 14.10 18.07 12.02
CA ARG A 1028 13.26 17.16 12.82
C ARG A 1028 14.04 15.96 13.35
N GLN A 1029 14.94 15.38 12.56
CA GLN A 1029 15.81 14.29 13.00
C GLN A 1029 16.77 14.73 14.11
N LEU A 1030 17.40 15.90 13.98
CA LEU A 1030 18.31 16.44 15.00
C LEU A 1030 17.60 16.80 16.31
N VAL A 1031 16.37 17.31 16.22
CA VAL A 1031 15.57 17.69 17.40
C VAL A 1031 15.04 16.45 18.13
N SER A 1032 14.63 15.39 17.40
CA SER A 1032 14.07 14.17 18.01
C SER A 1032 15.11 13.23 18.61
N THR A 1033 16.38 13.31 18.21
CA THR A 1033 17.46 12.42 18.69
C THR A 1033 18.00 12.80 20.08
N GLN A 1034 17.34 13.72 20.81
CA GLN A 1034 17.77 14.16 22.13
C GLN A 1034 17.94 12.95 23.09
N ARG A 1035 19.20 12.64 23.42
CA ARG A 1035 19.53 11.55 24.34
C ARG A 1035 18.98 11.88 25.73
N ALA A 1036 18.20 10.96 26.30
CA ALA A 1036 17.94 10.96 27.73
C ALA A 1036 19.28 10.76 28.46
N ALA A 1037 19.56 11.58 29.47
CA ALA A 1037 20.80 11.49 30.24
C ALA A 1037 21.03 10.05 30.75
N PRO A 1038 22.27 9.52 30.72
CA PRO A 1038 22.55 8.17 31.16
C PRO A 1038 22.14 7.98 32.64
N ALA A 1039 21.40 6.90 32.93
CA ALA A 1039 20.92 6.54 34.26
C ALA A 1039 22.04 6.15 35.26
N THR A 1040 23.30 6.18 34.84
CA THR A 1040 24.47 5.82 35.65
C THR A 1040 25.40 7.02 35.76
N LYS A 1041 25.89 7.32 36.98
CA LYS A 1041 26.84 8.41 37.22
C LYS A 1041 28.14 8.12 36.45
N PRO A 1042 28.51 8.91 35.43
CA PRO A 1042 29.80 8.74 34.76
C PRO A 1042 30.96 9.14 35.70
N ALA A 1043 32.15 8.59 35.45
CA ALA A 1043 33.36 8.98 36.18
C ALA A 1043 33.68 10.47 35.95
N GLN A 1044 34.46 11.11 36.84
CA GLN A 1044 34.75 12.55 36.78
C GLN A 1044 35.38 13.00 35.43
N ASP A 1045 36.19 12.15 34.80
CA ASP A 1045 36.83 12.45 33.51
C ASP A 1045 35.86 12.26 32.33
N GLU A 1046 34.93 11.30 32.39
CA GLU A 1046 33.89 11.10 31.36
C GLU A 1046 32.82 12.20 31.36
N LYS A 1047 32.68 12.93 32.48
CA LYS A 1047 31.67 13.98 32.64
C LYS A 1047 31.98 15.22 31.81
N GLN A 1048 33.26 15.58 31.65
CA GLN A 1048 33.64 16.74 30.84
C GLN A 1048 33.47 16.45 29.34
N ASP A 1049 33.94 15.29 28.88
CA ASP A 1049 33.79 14.87 27.48
C ASP A 1049 32.31 14.75 27.05
N LEU A 1050 31.43 14.31 27.95
CA LEU A 1050 29.98 14.26 27.71
C LEU A 1050 29.35 15.65 27.66
N LEU A 1051 29.79 16.59 28.52
CA LEU A 1051 29.29 17.97 28.50
C LEU A 1051 29.73 18.71 27.23
N ASP A 1052 30.99 18.54 26.82
CA ASP A 1052 31.53 19.15 25.60
C ASP A 1052 30.81 18.60 24.35
N ALA A 1053 30.53 17.28 24.30
CA ALA A 1053 29.76 16.66 23.23
C ALA A 1053 28.28 17.11 23.19
N GLU A 1054 27.65 17.27 24.36
CA GLU A 1054 26.29 17.80 24.46
C GLU A 1054 26.20 19.28 24.02
N GLU A 1055 27.21 20.08 24.34
CA GLU A 1055 27.32 21.48 23.90
C GLU A 1055 27.53 21.59 22.39
N GLU A 1056 28.38 20.74 21.80
CA GLU A 1056 28.59 20.68 20.35
C GLU A 1056 27.33 20.23 19.60
N GLU A 1057 26.61 19.22 20.11
CA GLU A 1057 25.34 18.75 19.53
C GLU A 1057 24.27 19.85 19.57
N ARG A 1058 24.19 20.56 20.71
CA ARG A 1058 23.27 21.70 20.88
C ARG A 1058 23.60 22.84 19.92
N ALA A 1059 24.88 23.23 19.82
CA ALA A 1059 25.32 24.28 18.90
C ALA A 1059 25.06 23.91 17.43
N THR A 1060 25.19 22.63 17.08
CA THR A 1060 24.86 22.12 15.73
C THR A 1060 23.35 22.18 15.45
N ARG A 1061 22.52 21.82 16.43
CA ARG A 1061 21.06 21.91 16.34
C ARG A 1061 20.58 23.34 16.17
N GLU A 1062 21.09 24.27 16.99
CA GLU A 1062 20.73 25.70 16.92
C GLU A 1062 21.13 26.30 15.56
N ARG A 1063 22.30 25.96 15.03
CA ARG A 1063 22.74 26.37 13.68
C ARG A 1063 21.82 25.87 12.57
N GLU A 1064 21.41 24.59 12.60
CA GLU A 1064 20.53 24.02 11.56
C GLU A 1064 19.10 24.56 11.64
N VAL A 1065 18.58 24.82 12.86
CA VAL A 1065 17.28 25.49 13.07
C VAL A 1065 17.32 26.92 12.51
N GLU A 1066 18.38 27.67 12.79
CA GLU A 1066 18.53 29.02 12.25
C GLU A 1066 18.66 29.01 10.71
N ALA A 1067 19.41 28.05 10.15
CA ALA A 1067 19.51 27.87 8.71
C ALA A 1067 18.14 27.59 8.06
N MET A 1068 17.30 26.78 8.69
CA MET A 1068 15.93 26.52 8.25
C MET A 1068 15.07 27.79 8.29
N ARG A 1069 15.13 28.58 9.37
CA ARG A 1069 14.42 29.87 9.48
C ARG A 1069 14.87 30.88 8.44
N CYS A 1070 16.18 30.99 8.19
CA CYS A 1070 16.73 31.80 7.12
C CYS A 1070 16.20 31.37 5.74
N LEU A 1071 16.09 30.06 5.49
CA LEU A 1071 15.56 29.54 4.24
C LEU A 1071 14.08 29.92 4.03
N PHE A 1072 13.24 29.80 5.07
CA PHE A 1072 11.83 30.21 4.98
C PHE A 1072 11.68 31.72 4.77
N ARG A 1073 12.47 32.55 5.47
CA ARG A 1073 12.51 34.01 5.23
C ARG A 1073 12.89 34.33 3.79
N LEU A 1074 13.94 33.69 3.27
CA LEU A 1074 14.35 33.85 1.88
C LEU A 1074 13.23 33.50 0.88
N ILE A 1075 12.50 32.42 1.12
CA ILE A 1075 11.35 32.02 0.28
C ILE A 1075 10.24 33.07 0.37
N GLU A 1076 9.89 33.52 1.58
CA GLU A 1076 8.86 34.53 1.80
C GLU A 1076 9.20 35.86 1.13
N ASP A 1077 10.41 36.40 1.34
CA ASP A 1077 10.87 37.64 0.74
C ASP A 1077 10.87 37.54 -0.80
N SER A 1078 11.30 36.40 -1.34
CA SER A 1078 11.34 36.17 -2.79
C SER A 1078 9.95 36.16 -3.42
N LEU A 1079 8.97 35.55 -2.74
CA LEU A 1079 7.59 35.39 -3.21
C LEU A 1079 6.71 36.60 -2.92
N ALA A 1080 6.96 37.34 -1.83
CA ALA A 1080 6.21 38.54 -1.45
C ALA A 1080 6.31 39.62 -2.56
N GLY A 1081 7.48 39.72 -3.20
CA GLY A 1081 7.66 40.60 -4.35
C GLY A 1081 6.77 40.24 -5.55
N TRP A 1082 6.62 38.94 -5.84
CA TRP A 1082 5.74 38.45 -6.90
C TRP A 1082 4.26 38.58 -6.54
N ALA A 1083 3.89 38.33 -5.27
CA ALA A 1083 2.52 38.39 -4.79
C ALA A 1083 1.96 39.83 -4.71
N SER A 1084 2.82 40.82 -4.41
CA SER A 1084 2.44 42.23 -4.30
C SER A 1084 2.56 43.00 -5.62
N GLY A 1085 3.27 42.47 -6.62
CA GLY A 1085 3.60 43.19 -7.85
C GLY A 1085 4.74 44.20 -7.67
N SER A 1086 5.42 44.25 -6.52
CA SER A 1086 6.55 45.18 -6.31
C SER A 1086 7.80 44.86 -7.15
N LYS A 1087 7.84 43.71 -7.83
CA LYS A 1087 8.88 43.34 -8.81
C LYS A 1087 8.62 43.88 -10.22
N ASP A 1088 7.69 44.83 -10.39
CA ASP A 1088 7.34 45.45 -11.68
C ASP A 1088 8.56 46.09 -12.40
N GLU A 1089 9.62 46.50 -11.69
CA GLU A 1089 10.88 47.00 -12.30
C GLU A 1089 11.68 45.93 -13.09
N LEU A 1090 11.49 44.63 -12.81
CA LEU A 1090 12.08 43.53 -13.59
C LEU A 1090 11.23 43.13 -14.82
N ILE A 1091 10.06 43.76 -15.00
CA ILE A 1091 9.06 43.44 -16.03
C ILE A 1091 9.13 44.42 -17.23
N GLU A 1092 9.79 45.58 -17.09
CA GLU A 1092 9.93 46.57 -18.19
C GLU A 1092 10.80 46.07 -19.35
N ALA A 1093 10.33 46.26 -20.59
CA ALA A 1093 11.04 45.90 -21.81
C ALA A 1093 12.03 47.01 -22.26
N PRO A 1094 13.12 46.68 -22.98
CA PRO A 1094 13.93 47.67 -23.70
C PRO A 1094 13.29 48.16 -25.02
N THR A 1095 11.99 47.94 -25.22
CA THR A 1095 11.26 48.46 -26.37
C THR A 1095 10.07 49.27 -25.90
N GLY A 1096 10.21 50.59 -25.98
CA GLY A 1096 9.21 51.57 -25.56
C GLY A 1096 7.83 51.27 -26.14
N GLY A 1097 6.87 51.18 -25.23
CA GLY A 1097 5.45 51.19 -25.49
C GLY A 1097 4.78 51.71 -24.22
N ASP A 1098 4.28 52.94 -24.29
CA ASP A 1098 3.61 53.63 -23.19
C ASP A 1098 2.38 52.85 -22.70
N GLY A 1099 2.31 52.65 -21.38
CA GLY A 1099 1.12 52.58 -20.54
C GLY A 1099 -0.12 51.78 -20.98
N ASP A 1100 -0.34 50.64 -20.33
CA ASP A 1100 -1.50 50.50 -19.43
C ASP A 1100 -1.20 49.45 -18.35
N GLY A 1101 -1.38 49.81 -17.08
CA GLY A 1101 -1.14 48.92 -15.95
C GLY A 1101 -2.35 47.99 -15.75
N SER A 1102 -2.39 46.85 -16.44
CA SER A 1102 -3.13 45.63 -16.04
C SER A 1102 -3.09 44.54 -17.13
N SER A 1103 -1.93 43.95 -17.42
CA SER A 1103 -1.94 42.77 -18.28
C SER A 1103 -2.54 41.57 -17.53
N GLU A 1104 -3.39 40.78 -18.19
CA GLU A 1104 -3.95 39.53 -17.65
C GLU A 1104 -2.84 38.57 -17.14
N HIS A 1105 -1.66 38.65 -17.78
CA HIS A 1105 -0.44 37.95 -17.38
C HIS A 1105 0.05 38.36 -15.98
N ASP A 1106 0.18 39.66 -15.70
CA ASP A 1106 0.64 40.14 -14.38
C ASP A 1106 -0.33 39.72 -13.26
N GLY A 1107 -1.64 39.72 -13.56
CA GLY A 1107 -2.66 39.19 -12.67
C GLY A 1107 -2.49 37.69 -12.37
N LEU A 1108 -2.12 36.88 -13.36
CA LEU A 1108 -1.82 35.46 -13.17
C LEU A 1108 -0.54 35.25 -12.35
N VAL A 1109 0.54 36.00 -12.62
CA VAL A 1109 1.80 35.92 -11.87
C VAL A 1109 1.59 36.27 -10.39
N ARG A 1110 0.87 37.35 -10.10
CA ARG A 1110 0.52 37.74 -8.72
C ARG A 1110 -0.26 36.65 -8.00
N ARG A 1111 -1.24 36.03 -8.67
CA ARG A 1111 -1.99 34.89 -8.13
C ARG A 1111 -1.10 33.68 -7.83
N TRP A 1112 -0.16 33.34 -8.72
CA TRP A 1112 0.82 32.29 -8.44
C TRP A 1112 1.70 32.64 -7.23
N GLY A 1113 2.20 33.87 -7.15
CA GLY A 1113 2.95 34.36 -5.98
C GLY A 1113 2.18 34.17 -4.67
N GLN A 1114 0.90 34.54 -4.63
CA GLN A 1114 0.03 34.37 -3.46
C GLN A 1114 -0.16 32.88 -3.09
N ARG A 1115 -0.40 32.01 -4.08
CA ARG A 1115 -0.55 30.56 -3.85
C ARG A 1115 0.70 29.94 -3.26
N TRP A 1116 1.88 30.28 -3.80
CA TRP A 1116 3.16 29.82 -3.28
C TRP A 1116 3.37 30.31 -1.84
N LEU A 1117 3.13 31.60 -1.58
CA LEU A 1117 3.30 32.22 -0.26
C LEU A 1117 2.46 31.51 0.81
N ARG A 1118 1.21 31.16 0.49
CA ARG A 1118 0.31 30.42 1.39
C ARG A 1118 0.90 29.07 1.81
N VAL A 1119 1.41 28.29 0.84
CA VAL A 1119 2.03 26.98 1.11
C VAL A 1119 3.22 27.11 2.04
N PHE A 1120 4.15 28.02 1.75
CA PHE A 1120 5.40 28.14 2.51
C PHE A 1120 5.21 28.82 3.87
N ARG A 1121 4.24 29.73 4.03
CA ARG A 1121 3.81 30.24 5.34
C ARG A 1121 3.20 29.15 6.20
N ARG A 1122 2.30 28.34 5.64
CA ARG A 1122 1.75 27.15 6.33
C ARG A 1122 2.87 26.24 6.81
N ARG A 1123 3.83 25.92 5.93
CA ARG A 1123 4.98 25.06 6.28
C ARG A 1123 5.88 25.65 7.36
N ALA A 1124 6.22 26.93 7.26
CA ALA A 1124 7.00 27.61 8.30
C ALA A 1124 6.30 27.52 9.66
N ALA A 1125 4.99 27.82 9.71
CA ALA A 1125 4.20 27.76 10.95
C ALA A 1125 4.18 26.34 11.57
N ILE A 1126 4.10 25.30 10.75
CA ILE A 1126 4.12 23.90 11.23
C ILE A 1126 5.48 23.52 11.82
N GLU A 1127 6.57 23.91 11.16
CA GLU A 1127 7.91 23.62 11.69
C GLU A 1127 8.19 24.39 12.98
N GLU A 1128 7.74 25.64 13.09
CA GLU A 1128 7.81 26.39 14.36
C GLU A 1128 6.96 25.75 15.46
N ALA A 1129 5.74 25.31 15.16
CA ALA A 1129 4.89 24.60 16.12
C ALA A 1129 5.56 23.31 16.61
N PHE A 1130 6.18 22.54 15.71
CA PHE A 1130 6.94 21.34 16.05
C PHE A 1130 8.13 21.64 16.98
N LEU A 1131 8.89 22.71 16.70
CA LEU A 1131 10.02 23.13 17.54
C LEU A 1131 9.57 23.54 18.94
N LEU A 1132 8.46 24.28 19.04
CA LEU A 1132 7.86 24.68 20.32
C LEU A 1132 7.40 23.46 21.12
N GLU A 1133 6.74 22.49 20.48
CA GLU A 1133 6.28 21.26 21.14
C GLU A 1133 7.46 20.41 21.62
N ALA A 1134 8.50 20.25 20.81
CA ALA A 1134 9.71 19.54 21.19
C ALA A 1134 10.41 20.21 22.39
N ALA A 1135 10.48 21.53 22.41
CA ALA A 1135 11.03 22.28 23.53
C ALA A 1135 10.19 22.10 24.82
N ARG A 1136 8.85 22.10 24.72
CA ARG A 1136 7.95 21.80 25.86
C ARG A 1136 8.17 20.39 26.40
N LYS A 1137 8.27 19.38 25.52
CA LYS A 1137 8.56 17.99 25.91
C LYS A 1137 9.91 17.86 26.62
N ALA A 1138 10.94 18.53 26.11
CA ALA A 1138 12.26 18.56 26.74
C ALA A 1138 12.23 19.23 28.13
N ALA A 1139 11.50 20.34 28.27
CA ALA A 1139 11.34 21.04 29.54
C ALA A 1139 10.58 20.20 30.58
N ALA A 1140 9.50 19.52 30.17
CA ALA A 1140 8.73 18.62 31.02
C ALA A 1140 9.57 17.42 31.48
N ALA A 1141 10.35 16.81 30.58
CA ALA A 1141 11.26 15.72 30.93
C ALA A 1141 12.36 16.18 31.92
N ALA A 1142 12.91 17.39 31.74
CA ALA A 1142 13.88 17.96 32.66
C ALA A 1142 13.29 18.25 34.05
N ALA A 1143 12.04 18.75 34.12
CA ALA A 1143 11.33 18.98 35.37
C ALA A 1143 11.03 17.67 36.11
N ALA A 1144 10.56 16.64 35.40
CA ALA A 1144 10.32 15.31 35.94
C ALA A 1144 11.62 14.66 36.46
N GLY A 1145 12.73 14.83 35.74
CA GLY A 1145 14.05 14.38 36.17
C GLY A 1145 14.53 15.06 37.46
N ARG A 1146 14.32 16.38 37.60
CA ARG A 1146 14.65 17.13 38.83
C ARG A 1146 13.81 16.65 40.02
N ALA A 1147 12.50 16.48 39.83
CA ALA A 1147 11.60 15.97 40.86
C ALA A 1147 11.94 14.53 41.29
N ALA A 1148 12.40 13.67 40.37
CA ALA A 1148 12.85 12.32 40.68
C ALA A 1148 14.18 12.31 41.48
N VAL A 1149 15.07 13.27 41.23
CA VAL A 1149 16.33 13.43 41.99
C VAL A 1149 16.07 14.01 43.38
N GLU A 1150 15.11 14.94 43.53
CA GLU A 1150 14.72 15.51 44.82
C GLU A 1150 13.95 14.50 45.70
N ASN A 1151 13.10 13.64 45.11
CA ASN A 1151 12.35 12.61 45.84
C ASN A 1151 13.12 11.29 46.05
N GLY A 1152 14.22 11.06 45.31
CA GLY A 1152 15.10 9.89 45.48
C GLY A 1152 16.26 10.12 46.46
N GLY A 1153 16.32 11.28 47.10
CA GLY A 1153 17.33 11.67 48.07
C GLY A 1153 16.91 11.51 49.55
N SER A 1154 15.77 10.89 49.83
CA SER A 1154 15.31 10.57 51.20
C SER A 1154 15.42 9.09 51.53
#